data_AF-A0A7C4D0M2-F1
#
_entry.id   AF-A0A7C4D0M2-F1
#
_cell.length_a   1.000
_cell.length_b   1.000
_cell.length_c   1.000
_cell.angle_alpha   90.00
_cell.angle_beta   90.00
_cell.angle_gamma   90.00
#
_symmetry.space_group_name_H-M   'P 1'
#
loop_
_entity.id
_entity.type
_entity.pdbx_description
1 polymer ?
#
loop_
_entity_poly.entity_id
_entity_poly.type
_entity_poly.pdbx_seq_one_letter_code
_entity_poly.pdbx_strand_id
1 'polypeptide(L)'
;MRYLIKIDAFVGIYLMISIVISIVSFLPILNEILALESWRGYGWNAYIYTNWVYEITYSDIFHGDKKPMIRLYPPYYFAKPVDLVEFNGYESYICGYNMIKDMINMSIKTYNRNILKVVYTYRDMDLVQEIIVLNNSVLVKYSTSRVCNFQFVILRWYYESVANITFVDMGNYNMKFLGVTSAITFTLKDEDRSTSGIGIIEINKPIEAIIEKDSKGINKIWILISNISEVIFTVKGDLKEYSRSLSISNIFSYRSIRYILLATSLLLIVVLYRPLRKQWEKLNNKTKLLLATLIIRLVLAPFFMHLWDVNTIQVSVYQVMNRVNPYEYVYNMTQRLRSIAGLPINYEGFAYLPHALFIFFPFYFLYLAFGTEPLPLRGVRDPLHVITFYLHPDIYLFLFIIKLPIIIVDVLVVSILYNHFNENAAKLYAFSPYVIFITSIWGMFDNIIALALLLTIVLLKKNRFVSAGFMYGISLIKFYTIYIVLPLLYNVWKNNGLKSLAKFVAGIIISQIPTFHFLYKNPIAFIFSTLIFHGLRPGGGINILNVLWNIKDLHFNIEVSNIATAISIVATLFVSIYTIMRRMNLEKAMISISVIGILLGKITNEQYLLPIYTLLLSSTQQPYIHEFTRKLSLGYLIFALLNTRGVYLCFPILALIGRTFEYNIRELIRQLFSNESYYYISNTVLFILGVKLFAIEVLLLLFILLPYNNSSTLPRFLNNENSISIDKEENC
;
A
#
# COMPACT_ATOMS: atom_id res chain seq x y z
N MET A 1 33.77 -4.36 -25.23
CA MET A 1 32.67 -5.09 -25.91
C MET A 1 32.07 -6.23 -25.08
N ARG A 2 32.83 -7.14 -24.45
CA ARG A 2 32.26 -8.23 -23.61
C ARG A 2 31.41 -7.78 -22.40
N TYR A 3 31.58 -6.56 -21.90
CA TYR A 3 30.73 -5.98 -20.84
C TYR A 3 29.40 -5.39 -21.33
N LEU A 4 29.28 -5.06 -22.63
CA LEU A 4 28.02 -4.57 -23.21
C LEU A 4 27.04 -5.73 -23.47
N ILE A 5 27.54 -6.92 -23.81
CA ILE A 5 26.74 -8.11 -24.11
C ILE A 5 26.05 -8.71 -22.86
N LYS A 6 26.56 -8.46 -21.64
CA LYS A 6 25.91 -8.92 -20.40
C LYS A 6 24.74 -8.03 -19.92
N ILE A 7 24.62 -6.81 -20.45
CA ILE A 7 23.50 -5.92 -20.11
C ILE A 7 22.22 -6.39 -20.83
N ASP A 8 22.36 -7.01 -22.00
CA ASP A 8 21.22 -7.46 -22.82
C ASP A 8 20.46 -8.65 -22.21
N ALA A 9 21.13 -9.55 -21.48
CA ALA A 9 20.45 -10.65 -20.80
C ALA A 9 19.61 -10.17 -19.60
N PHE A 10 20.10 -9.16 -18.86
CA PHE A 10 19.37 -8.62 -17.71
C PHE A 10 18.20 -7.74 -18.15
N VAL A 11 18.39 -6.93 -19.20
CA VAL A 11 17.32 -6.16 -19.86
C VAL A 11 16.30 -7.09 -20.50
N GLY A 12 16.74 -8.20 -21.12
CA GLY A 12 15.88 -9.23 -21.70
C GLY A 12 15.04 -9.97 -20.66
N ILE A 13 15.63 -10.38 -19.52
CA ILE A 13 14.88 -10.99 -18.41
C ILE A 13 13.90 -9.99 -17.80
N TYR A 14 14.30 -8.73 -17.64
CA TYR A 14 13.41 -7.67 -17.16
C TYR A 14 12.24 -7.42 -18.12
N LEU A 15 12.49 -7.35 -19.44
CA LEU A 15 11.45 -7.22 -20.47
C LEU A 15 10.53 -8.44 -20.50
N MET A 16 11.08 -9.65 -20.41
CA MET A 16 10.31 -10.89 -20.39
C MET A 16 9.41 -10.96 -19.15
N ILE A 17 9.93 -10.64 -17.96
CA ILE A 17 9.14 -10.57 -16.73
C ILE A 17 8.09 -9.45 -16.86
N SER A 18 8.44 -8.29 -17.41
CA SER A 18 7.49 -7.19 -17.63
C SER A 18 6.39 -7.56 -18.63
N ILE A 19 6.70 -8.33 -19.68
CA ILE A 19 5.73 -8.83 -20.68
C ILE A 19 4.85 -9.93 -20.08
N VAL A 20 5.40 -10.87 -19.31
CA VAL A 20 4.62 -11.90 -18.60
C VAL A 20 3.71 -11.25 -17.57
N ILE A 21 4.21 -10.30 -16.78
CA ILE A 21 3.39 -9.49 -15.86
C ILE A 21 2.31 -8.75 -16.66
N SER A 22 2.62 -8.17 -17.82
CA SER A 22 1.64 -7.51 -18.67
C SER A 22 0.56 -8.47 -19.16
N ILE A 23 0.92 -9.62 -19.76
CA ILE A 23 -0.02 -10.63 -20.29
C ILE A 23 -0.87 -11.23 -19.18
N VAL A 24 -0.27 -11.57 -18.04
CA VAL A 24 -1.00 -12.07 -16.87
C VAL A 24 -1.90 -10.99 -16.25
N SER A 25 -1.54 -9.71 -16.39
CA SER A 25 -2.40 -8.58 -16.03
C SER A 25 -3.60 -8.40 -16.98
N PHE A 26 -3.59 -9.01 -18.17
CA PHE A 26 -4.70 -8.96 -19.14
C PHE A 26 -5.65 -10.18 -19.11
N LEU A 27 -5.21 -11.36 -18.65
CA LEU A 27 -6.09 -12.54 -18.40
C LEU A 27 -7.40 -12.21 -17.64
N PRO A 28 -7.41 -11.28 -16.69
CA PRO A 28 -8.60 -10.96 -15.92
C PRO A 28 -9.59 -10.03 -16.64
N ILE A 29 -9.10 -9.22 -17.59
CA ILE A 29 -9.95 -8.49 -18.55
C ILE A 29 -10.68 -9.50 -19.44
N LEU A 30 -10.00 -10.58 -19.85
CA LEU A 30 -10.63 -11.70 -20.56
C LEU A 30 -11.72 -12.37 -19.70
N ASN A 31 -11.47 -12.58 -18.41
CA ASN A 31 -12.49 -13.10 -17.49
C ASN A 31 -13.66 -12.12 -17.27
N GLU A 32 -13.41 -10.81 -17.26
CA GLU A 32 -14.43 -9.76 -17.16
C GLU A 32 -15.35 -9.73 -18.39
N ILE A 33 -14.77 -9.81 -19.60
CA ILE A 33 -15.51 -9.94 -20.85
C ILE A 33 -16.37 -11.21 -20.85
N LEU A 34 -15.87 -12.30 -20.26
CA LEU A 34 -16.60 -13.56 -20.14
C LEU A 34 -17.65 -13.57 -19.01
N ALA A 35 -17.59 -12.64 -18.06
CA ALA A 35 -18.43 -12.58 -16.86
C ALA A 35 -19.52 -11.49 -16.87
N LEU A 36 -19.54 -10.62 -17.88
CA LEU A 36 -20.65 -9.70 -18.12
C LEU A 36 -21.97 -10.48 -18.21
N GLU A 37 -23.05 -9.85 -17.74
CA GLU A 37 -24.41 -10.41 -17.76
C GLU A 37 -24.61 -11.66 -16.88
N SER A 38 -23.86 -11.76 -15.77
CA SER A 38 -24.02 -12.84 -14.79
C SER A 38 -24.01 -12.40 -13.32
N TRP A 39 -24.81 -13.06 -12.47
CA TRP A 39 -24.80 -12.94 -11.01
C TRP A 39 -23.54 -13.58 -10.43
N ARG A 40 -22.86 -12.84 -9.56
CA ARG A 40 -21.61 -13.28 -8.91
C ARG A 40 -21.72 -13.13 -7.41
N GLY A 41 -21.40 -14.19 -6.68
CA GLY A 41 -21.24 -14.11 -5.24
C GLY A 41 -20.04 -13.24 -4.91
N TYR A 42 -20.24 -12.19 -4.10
CA TYR A 42 -19.18 -11.28 -3.68
C TYR A 42 -18.80 -11.34 -2.17
N GLY A 43 -19.39 -12.28 -1.44
CA GLY A 43 -19.21 -12.46 -0.01
C GLY A 43 -20.12 -13.58 0.51
N TRP A 44 -20.24 -13.72 1.83
CA TRP A 44 -21.21 -14.65 2.42
C TRP A 44 -22.62 -14.19 2.08
N ASN A 45 -23.32 -14.96 1.23
CA ASN A 45 -24.68 -14.68 0.75
C ASN A 45 -24.88 -13.29 0.11
N ALA A 46 -23.82 -12.68 -0.40
CA ALA A 46 -23.87 -11.40 -1.11
C ALA A 46 -23.63 -11.63 -2.60
N TYR A 47 -24.43 -11.01 -3.46
CA TYR A 47 -24.44 -11.22 -4.90
C TYR A 47 -24.53 -9.89 -5.65
N ILE A 48 -23.74 -9.77 -6.72
CA ILE A 48 -23.70 -8.60 -7.60
C ILE A 48 -23.96 -9.04 -9.04
N TYR A 49 -24.80 -8.28 -9.74
CA TYR A 49 -24.96 -8.36 -11.18
C TYR A 49 -24.55 -7.04 -11.80
N THR A 50 -23.82 -7.12 -12.92
CA THR A 50 -23.38 -5.96 -13.68
C THR A 50 -23.59 -6.22 -15.17
N ASN A 51 -24.34 -5.34 -15.83
CA ASN A 51 -24.31 -5.20 -17.28
C ASN A 51 -24.03 -3.74 -17.65
N TRP A 52 -24.22 -3.45 -18.92
CA TRP A 52 -24.00 -2.15 -19.54
C TRP A 52 -24.91 -1.02 -19.01
N VAL A 53 -26.03 -1.34 -18.37
CA VAL A 53 -27.05 -0.40 -17.91
C VAL A 53 -27.18 -0.43 -16.38
N TYR A 54 -27.19 -1.61 -15.79
CA TYR A 54 -27.53 -1.86 -14.40
C TYR A 54 -26.36 -2.43 -13.59
N GLU A 55 -26.25 -1.95 -12.35
CA GLU A 55 -25.58 -2.64 -11.27
C GLU A 55 -26.61 -2.98 -10.20
N ILE A 56 -26.70 -4.26 -9.83
CA ILE A 56 -27.63 -4.72 -8.81
C ILE A 56 -26.83 -5.41 -7.72
N THR A 57 -26.98 -4.93 -6.49
CA THR A 57 -26.38 -5.55 -5.32
C THR A 57 -27.45 -6.13 -4.42
N TYR A 58 -27.17 -7.33 -3.92
CA TYR A 58 -27.97 -8.05 -2.93
C TYR A 58 -27.00 -8.54 -1.85
N SER A 59 -27.17 -8.16 -0.58
CA SER A 59 -26.37 -8.68 0.55
C SER A 59 -27.20 -9.63 1.42
N ASP A 60 -26.64 -10.27 2.45
CA ASP A 60 -27.44 -10.88 3.52
C ASP A 60 -27.57 -9.97 4.76
N ILE A 61 -28.22 -10.48 5.82
CA ILE A 61 -28.49 -9.71 7.06
C ILE A 61 -27.21 -9.33 7.82
N PHE A 62 -26.10 -10.03 7.57
CA PHE A 62 -24.85 -9.80 8.28
C PHE A 62 -24.01 -8.67 7.65
N HIS A 63 -24.36 -8.21 6.45
CA HIS A 63 -23.57 -7.23 5.67
C HIS A 63 -24.32 -5.94 5.31
N GLY A 64 -25.42 -5.64 5.99
CA GLY A 64 -26.11 -4.35 5.92
C GLY A 64 -27.44 -4.36 5.15
N ASP A 65 -28.16 -3.24 5.28
CA ASP A 65 -29.62 -3.10 5.22
C ASP A 65 -30.30 -3.22 3.82
N LYS A 66 -29.59 -3.62 2.76
CA LYS A 66 -29.96 -3.24 1.38
C LYS A 66 -30.30 -4.40 0.43
N LYS A 67 -31.59 -4.67 0.09
CA LYS A 67 -31.93 -5.85 -0.75
C LYS A 67 -33.26 -5.86 -1.53
N PRO A 68 -33.23 -5.93 -2.88
CA PRO A 68 -32.15 -5.54 -3.79
C PRO A 68 -31.99 -4.03 -3.91
N MET A 69 -30.76 -3.60 -4.19
CA MET A 69 -30.44 -2.23 -4.55
C MET A 69 -30.07 -2.16 -6.03
N ILE A 70 -30.85 -1.40 -6.80
CA ILE A 70 -30.71 -1.26 -8.25
C ILE A 70 -30.07 0.10 -8.54
N ARG A 71 -29.00 0.12 -9.34
CA ARG A 71 -28.29 1.32 -9.76
C ARG A 71 -28.16 1.37 -11.28
N LEU A 72 -28.03 2.57 -11.82
CA LEU A 72 -27.82 2.82 -13.25
C LEU A 72 -26.42 3.33 -13.53
N TYR A 73 -25.77 2.78 -14.55
CA TYR A 73 -24.58 3.39 -15.12
C TYR A 73 -24.96 4.58 -15.99
N PRO A 74 -24.30 5.74 -15.84
CA PRO A 74 -24.43 6.83 -16.81
C PRO A 74 -23.97 6.36 -18.20
N PRO A 75 -24.41 7.01 -19.29
CA PRO A 75 -24.03 6.64 -20.66
C PRO A 75 -22.51 6.66 -20.93
N TYR A 76 -21.72 7.22 -20.01
CA TYR A 76 -20.26 7.10 -20.00
C TYR A 76 -19.86 6.04 -18.97
N TYR A 77 -19.24 4.97 -19.46
CA TYR A 77 -18.90 3.66 -18.84
C TYR A 77 -18.21 3.62 -17.46
N PHE A 78 -18.02 4.77 -16.87
CA PHE A 78 -16.83 5.10 -16.11
C PHE A 78 -17.13 5.92 -14.86
N ALA A 79 -18.35 6.44 -14.76
CA ALA A 79 -18.87 7.07 -13.57
C ALA A 79 -19.40 6.00 -12.58
N LYS A 80 -19.36 6.32 -11.28
CA LYS A 80 -19.98 5.48 -10.25
C LYS A 80 -21.48 5.37 -10.55
N PRO A 81 -22.08 4.16 -10.51
CA PRO A 81 -23.47 4.00 -10.83
C PRO A 81 -24.34 4.81 -9.87
N VAL A 82 -25.41 5.39 -10.38
CA VAL A 82 -26.38 6.21 -9.66
C VAL A 82 -27.43 5.29 -9.07
N ASP A 83 -27.58 5.33 -7.75
CA ASP A 83 -28.65 4.59 -7.07
C ASP A 83 -29.98 4.94 -7.74
N LEU A 84 -30.77 3.94 -8.10
CA LEU A 84 -32.09 4.12 -8.71
C LEU A 84 -33.17 3.92 -7.64
N VAL A 85 -33.24 2.72 -7.09
CA VAL A 85 -34.16 2.32 -6.02
C VAL A 85 -33.56 1.22 -5.15
N GLU A 86 -33.99 1.15 -3.90
CA GLU A 86 -33.62 0.11 -2.95
C GLU A 86 -34.89 -0.50 -2.34
N PHE A 87 -35.06 -1.81 -2.43
CA PHE A 87 -36.13 -2.52 -1.73
C PHE A 87 -35.67 -2.78 -0.28
N ASN A 88 -36.41 -2.24 0.69
CA ASN A 88 -36.03 -2.34 2.10
C ASN A 88 -36.79 -3.47 2.79
N GLY A 89 -36.11 -4.61 3.00
CA GLY A 89 -36.67 -5.75 3.71
C GLY A 89 -36.91 -5.55 5.21
N TYR A 90 -36.26 -4.57 5.87
CA TYR A 90 -36.43 -4.30 7.30
C TYR A 90 -37.71 -3.53 7.61
N GLU A 91 -38.22 -2.75 6.66
CA GLU A 91 -39.48 -2.00 6.80
C GLU A 91 -40.63 -2.62 5.97
N SER A 92 -40.35 -3.64 5.16
CA SER A 92 -41.38 -4.37 4.39
C SER A 92 -42.00 -5.51 5.19
N TYR A 93 -43.30 -5.72 5.02
CA TYR A 93 -44.09 -6.76 5.67
C TYR A 93 -44.88 -7.58 4.65
N ILE A 94 -44.88 -8.90 4.80
CA ILE A 94 -45.57 -9.83 3.91
C ILE A 94 -46.37 -10.81 4.76
N CYS A 95 -47.68 -10.86 4.53
CA CYS A 95 -48.64 -11.63 5.34
C CYS A 95 -48.56 -11.29 6.85
N GLY A 96 -48.18 -10.04 7.20
CA GLY A 96 -47.97 -9.61 8.58
C GLY A 96 -46.58 -9.92 9.17
N TYR A 97 -45.75 -10.71 8.48
CA TYR A 97 -44.36 -10.96 8.89
C TYR A 97 -43.44 -9.88 8.33
N ASN A 98 -42.53 -9.36 9.15
CA ASN A 98 -41.43 -8.55 8.67
C ASN A 98 -40.51 -9.41 7.80
N MET A 99 -40.14 -8.90 6.63
CA MET A 99 -39.44 -9.70 5.61
C MET A 99 -38.10 -10.25 6.14
N ILE A 100 -37.42 -9.51 7.02
CA ILE A 100 -36.10 -9.87 7.54
C ILE A 100 -36.12 -10.29 9.02
N LYS A 101 -36.84 -9.58 9.89
CA LYS A 101 -36.79 -9.81 11.35
C LYS A 101 -37.47 -11.11 11.77
N ASP A 102 -38.51 -11.52 11.05
CA ASP A 102 -39.34 -12.66 11.44
C ASP A 102 -38.99 -13.96 10.69
N MET A 103 -38.03 -13.92 9.77
CA MET A 103 -37.60 -15.10 9.02
C MET A 103 -36.81 -16.08 9.90
N ILE A 104 -37.01 -17.38 9.69
CA ILE A 104 -36.29 -18.46 10.37
C ILE A 104 -35.01 -18.82 9.60
N ASN A 105 -35.11 -18.86 8.26
CA ASN A 105 -34.01 -19.26 7.40
C ASN A 105 -34.06 -18.52 6.06
N MET A 106 -32.91 -18.47 5.37
CA MET A 106 -32.78 -17.87 4.05
C MET A 106 -31.86 -18.74 3.18
N SER A 107 -32.25 -18.98 1.92
CA SER A 107 -31.39 -19.63 0.92
C SER A 107 -31.32 -18.81 -0.37
N ILE A 108 -30.16 -18.83 -1.04
CA ILE A 108 -29.92 -18.07 -2.27
C ILE A 108 -29.34 -19.00 -3.33
N LYS A 109 -29.88 -18.93 -4.56
CA LYS A 109 -29.39 -19.67 -5.73
C LYS A 109 -29.40 -18.78 -6.97
N THR A 110 -28.43 -18.96 -7.85
CA THR A 110 -28.39 -18.31 -9.17
C THR A 110 -28.86 -19.27 -10.25
N TYR A 111 -29.63 -18.78 -11.23
CA TYR A 111 -30.09 -19.55 -12.38
C TYR A 111 -29.84 -18.76 -13.67
N ASN A 112 -29.52 -19.48 -14.76
CA ASN A 112 -29.39 -18.92 -16.12
C ASN A 112 -28.51 -17.66 -16.24
N ARG A 113 -27.51 -17.50 -15.35
CA ARG A 113 -26.64 -16.32 -15.19
C ARG A 113 -27.37 -15.03 -14.77
N ASN A 114 -28.59 -14.74 -15.21
CA ASN A 114 -29.28 -13.47 -14.98
C ASN A 114 -30.40 -13.51 -13.91
N ILE A 115 -30.64 -14.66 -13.27
CA ILE A 115 -31.65 -14.81 -12.21
C ILE A 115 -30.96 -15.05 -10.86
N LEU A 116 -31.32 -14.25 -9.85
CA LEU A 116 -31.03 -14.52 -8.44
C LEU A 116 -32.33 -14.87 -7.72
N LYS A 117 -32.39 -16.08 -7.18
CA LYS A 117 -33.54 -16.57 -6.41
C LYS A 117 -33.19 -16.64 -4.94
N VAL A 118 -34.02 -16.02 -4.12
CA VAL A 118 -33.92 -15.99 -2.67
C VAL A 118 -35.18 -16.61 -2.10
N VAL A 119 -35.04 -17.53 -1.14
CA VAL A 119 -36.17 -18.12 -0.43
C VAL A 119 -36.04 -17.77 1.04
N TYR A 120 -37.02 -17.04 1.57
CA TYR A 120 -37.17 -16.72 2.99
C TYR A 120 -38.21 -17.68 3.59
N THR A 121 -37.83 -18.38 4.64
CA THR A 121 -38.69 -19.35 5.32
C THR A 121 -39.17 -18.80 6.65
N TYR A 122 -40.48 -18.79 6.85
CA TYR A 122 -41.15 -18.40 8.10
C TYR A 122 -41.77 -19.64 8.78
N ARG A 123 -42.53 -19.44 9.87
CA ARG A 123 -43.14 -20.55 10.62
C ARG A 123 -44.16 -21.35 9.81
N ASP A 124 -44.92 -20.69 8.96
CA ASP A 124 -46.08 -21.26 8.27
C ASP A 124 -46.15 -20.87 6.77
N MET A 125 -45.08 -20.29 6.22
CA MET A 125 -45.00 -19.88 4.83
C MET A 125 -43.56 -19.73 4.33
N ASP A 126 -43.40 -19.87 3.01
CA ASP A 126 -42.19 -19.46 2.31
C ASP A 126 -42.50 -18.24 1.43
N LEU A 127 -41.54 -17.31 1.38
CA LEU A 127 -41.52 -16.21 0.44
C LEU A 127 -40.37 -16.43 -0.54
N VAL A 128 -40.72 -16.49 -1.81
CA VAL A 128 -39.75 -16.59 -2.90
C VAL A 128 -39.58 -15.21 -3.54
N GLN A 129 -38.36 -14.69 -3.52
CA GLN A 129 -37.97 -13.49 -4.24
C GLN A 129 -37.08 -13.87 -5.43
N GLU A 130 -37.43 -13.41 -6.63
CA GLU A 130 -36.64 -13.61 -7.84
C GLU A 130 -36.25 -12.26 -8.44
N ILE A 131 -34.95 -12.05 -8.67
CA ILE A 131 -34.42 -10.84 -9.31
C ILE A 131 -33.90 -11.25 -10.68
N ILE A 132 -34.59 -10.79 -11.72
CA ILE A 132 -34.31 -11.13 -13.13
C ILE A 132 -33.84 -9.88 -13.83
N VAL A 133 -32.64 -9.92 -14.40
CA VAL A 133 -32.07 -8.79 -15.13
C VAL A 133 -32.31 -8.96 -16.62
N LEU A 134 -32.99 -7.98 -17.20
CA LEU A 134 -33.25 -7.83 -18.63
C LEU A 134 -32.38 -6.69 -19.18
N ASN A 135 -32.33 -6.54 -20.51
CA ASN A 135 -31.46 -5.54 -21.14
C ASN A 135 -31.77 -4.10 -20.68
N ASN A 136 -33.05 -3.77 -20.53
CA ASN A 136 -33.53 -2.41 -20.24
C ASN A 136 -34.42 -2.32 -18.99
N SER A 137 -34.45 -3.37 -18.17
CA SER A 137 -35.24 -3.38 -16.94
C SER A 137 -34.76 -4.45 -15.97
N VAL A 138 -35.16 -4.30 -14.71
CA VAL A 138 -34.95 -5.30 -13.66
C VAL A 138 -36.32 -5.74 -13.14
N LEU A 139 -36.60 -7.04 -13.20
CA LEU A 139 -37.80 -7.61 -12.57
C LEU A 139 -37.46 -8.05 -11.16
N VAL A 140 -38.25 -7.60 -10.18
CA VAL A 140 -38.22 -8.11 -8.80
C VAL A 140 -39.57 -8.75 -8.52
N LYS A 141 -39.59 -10.07 -8.47
CA LYS A 141 -40.78 -10.89 -8.28
C LYS A 141 -40.83 -11.43 -6.87
N TYR A 142 -41.99 -11.36 -6.23
CA TYR A 142 -42.26 -11.94 -4.91
C TYR A 142 -43.45 -12.90 -5.02
N SER A 143 -43.30 -14.13 -4.52
CA SER A 143 -44.34 -15.16 -4.54
C SER A 143 -44.45 -15.85 -3.18
N THR A 144 -45.67 -16.10 -2.73
CA THR A 144 -45.99 -16.83 -1.49
C THR A 144 -46.87 -18.04 -1.77
N SER A 145 -46.83 -19.05 -0.89
CA SER A 145 -47.67 -20.26 -1.02
C SER A 145 -49.16 -20.01 -0.75
N ARG A 146 -49.51 -18.86 -0.14
CA ARG A 146 -50.88 -18.46 0.18
C ARG A 146 -51.14 -17.01 -0.22
N VAL A 147 -52.43 -16.69 -0.38
CA VAL A 147 -52.91 -15.32 -0.63
C VAL A 147 -52.76 -14.49 0.64
N CYS A 148 -52.13 -13.31 0.54
CA CYS A 148 -52.00 -12.40 1.67
C CYS A 148 -51.78 -10.94 1.25
N ASN A 149 -51.55 -10.09 2.25
CA ASN A 149 -51.25 -8.67 2.08
C ASN A 149 -49.74 -8.43 2.03
N PHE A 150 -49.31 -7.63 1.07
CA PHE A 150 -47.94 -7.18 0.87
C PHE A 150 -47.85 -5.69 1.19
N GLN A 151 -46.84 -5.34 1.99
CA GLN A 151 -46.44 -3.97 2.27
C GLN A 151 -44.95 -3.85 1.96
N PHE A 152 -44.61 -3.11 0.90
CA PHE A 152 -43.24 -2.88 0.51
C PHE A 152 -42.81 -1.45 0.80
N VAL A 153 -41.56 -1.29 1.19
CA VAL A 153 -40.90 0.01 1.33
C VAL A 153 -39.76 0.11 0.34
N ILE A 154 -39.84 1.10 -0.55
CA ILE A 154 -38.80 1.42 -1.52
C ILE A 154 -38.09 2.70 -1.07
N LEU A 155 -36.78 2.59 -0.87
CA LEU A 155 -35.92 3.67 -0.42
C LEU A 155 -35.08 4.24 -1.57
N ARG A 156 -34.72 5.51 -1.39
CA ARG A 156 -33.63 6.20 -2.07
C ARG A 156 -33.10 7.26 -1.11
N TRP A 157 -31.87 7.73 -1.30
CA TRP A 157 -31.38 8.91 -0.59
C TRP A 157 -32.36 10.07 -0.71
N TYR A 158 -32.56 10.62 -1.92
CA TYR A 158 -33.58 11.62 -2.19
C TYR A 158 -34.06 11.54 -3.64
N TYR A 159 -35.39 11.60 -3.83
CA TYR A 159 -36.04 11.83 -5.11
C TYR A 159 -36.22 13.33 -5.33
N GLU A 160 -36.11 13.77 -6.57
CA GLU A 160 -36.46 15.15 -6.95
C GLU A 160 -37.99 15.29 -7.07
N SER A 161 -38.64 14.30 -7.68
CA SER A 161 -40.10 14.16 -7.67
C SER A 161 -40.52 12.69 -7.73
N VAL A 162 -41.71 12.38 -7.21
CA VAL A 162 -42.37 11.07 -7.34
C VAL A 162 -43.82 11.30 -7.76
N ALA A 163 -44.25 10.66 -8.85
CA ALA A 163 -45.55 10.90 -9.49
C ALA A 163 -45.84 12.39 -9.76
N ASN A 164 -44.81 13.13 -10.21
CA ASN A 164 -44.82 14.59 -10.42
C ASN A 164 -45.06 15.42 -9.15
N ILE A 165 -44.93 14.82 -7.95
CA ILE A 165 -44.99 15.51 -6.67
C ILE A 165 -43.56 15.77 -6.21
N THR A 166 -43.20 17.04 -6.07
CA THR A 166 -41.90 17.48 -5.54
C THR A 166 -41.93 17.57 -4.01
N PHE A 167 -40.74 17.75 -3.41
CA PHE A 167 -40.64 18.05 -1.98
C PHE A 167 -41.45 19.28 -1.56
N VAL A 168 -41.58 20.29 -2.44
CA VAL A 168 -42.36 21.51 -2.17
C VAL A 168 -43.86 21.21 -2.18
N ASP A 169 -44.34 20.37 -3.11
CA ASP A 169 -45.76 20.00 -3.25
C ASP A 169 -46.29 19.14 -2.09
N MET A 170 -45.39 18.59 -1.27
CA MET A 170 -45.72 17.88 -0.02
C MET A 170 -46.08 18.85 1.12
N GLY A 171 -45.64 20.10 1.07
CA GLY A 171 -45.90 21.10 2.12
C GLY A 171 -45.54 20.61 3.52
N ASN A 172 -46.49 20.73 4.47
CA ASN A 172 -46.33 20.28 5.85
C ASN A 172 -46.68 18.78 6.05
N TYR A 173 -47.12 18.08 5.01
CA TYR A 173 -47.46 16.67 5.11
C TYR A 173 -46.22 15.82 4.99
N ASN A 174 -45.96 14.96 5.99
CA ASN A 174 -44.86 14.01 5.93
C ASN A 174 -45.19 12.81 5.02
N MET A 175 -46.48 12.51 4.83
CA MET A 175 -46.97 11.43 3.98
C MET A 175 -48.05 11.92 3.02
N LYS A 176 -48.06 11.42 1.78
CA LYS A 176 -49.08 11.76 0.78
C LYS A 176 -49.48 10.53 -0.02
N PHE A 177 -50.79 10.29 -0.11
CA PHE A 177 -51.37 9.18 -0.85
C PHE A 177 -51.37 9.49 -2.36
N LEU A 178 -50.87 8.56 -3.18
CA LEU A 178 -50.80 8.70 -4.63
C LEU A 178 -52.03 8.15 -5.36
N GLY A 179 -52.98 7.53 -4.64
CA GLY A 179 -54.11 6.83 -5.26
C GLY A 179 -53.78 5.41 -5.68
N VAL A 180 -54.74 4.79 -6.38
CA VAL A 180 -54.56 3.46 -6.98
C VAL A 180 -53.83 3.62 -8.31
N THR A 181 -52.64 3.03 -8.44
CA THR A 181 -51.82 3.11 -9.65
C THR A 181 -51.17 1.75 -9.97
N SER A 182 -50.81 1.51 -11.23
CA SER A 182 -49.97 0.38 -11.65
C SER A 182 -48.54 0.80 -12.02
N ALA A 183 -48.23 2.10 -11.98
CA ALA A 183 -46.91 2.63 -12.28
C ALA A 183 -46.58 3.87 -11.43
N ILE A 184 -45.34 3.94 -10.97
CA ILE A 184 -44.81 5.08 -10.23
C ILE A 184 -43.59 5.62 -10.97
N THR A 185 -43.71 6.83 -11.52
CA THR A 185 -42.61 7.56 -12.16
C THR A 185 -41.90 8.42 -11.13
N PHE A 186 -40.59 8.57 -11.23
CA PHE A 186 -39.83 9.46 -10.36
C PHE A 186 -38.66 10.09 -11.10
N THR A 187 -38.24 11.27 -10.64
CA THR A 187 -37.03 11.94 -11.12
C THR A 187 -35.99 12.01 -10.01
N LEU A 188 -34.72 12.05 -10.40
CA LEU A 188 -33.60 12.14 -9.49
C LEU A 188 -32.55 13.11 -10.01
N LYS A 189 -31.82 13.70 -9.06
CA LYS A 189 -30.66 14.53 -9.32
C LYS A 189 -29.52 14.11 -8.40
N ASP A 190 -28.37 13.83 -8.97
CA ASP A 190 -27.13 13.51 -8.26
C ASP A 190 -26.15 14.65 -8.52
N GLU A 191 -26.06 15.58 -7.58
CA GLU A 191 -25.27 16.81 -7.73
C GLU A 191 -23.77 16.55 -7.77
N ASP A 192 -23.31 15.53 -7.03
CA ASP A 192 -21.91 15.09 -7.03
C ASP A 192 -21.49 14.64 -8.43
N ARG A 193 -22.42 14.04 -9.19
CA ARG A 193 -22.16 13.47 -10.52
C ARG A 193 -22.67 14.32 -11.67
N SER A 194 -23.38 15.41 -11.39
CA SER A 194 -24.01 16.26 -12.42
C SER A 194 -24.95 15.48 -13.36
N THR A 195 -25.60 14.44 -12.81
CA THR A 195 -26.53 13.59 -13.56
C THR A 195 -27.94 13.79 -13.06
N SER A 196 -28.88 13.86 -13.99
CA SER A 196 -30.32 13.76 -13.72
C SER A 196 -30.83 12.43 -14.26
N GLY A 197 -31.91 11.92 -13.71
CA GLY A 197 -32.48 10.66 -14.15
C GLY A 197 -33.98 10.61 -14.04
N ILE A 198 -34.58 9.73 -14.82
CA ILE A 198 -35.99 9.37 -14.75
C ILE A 198 -36.05 7.88 -14.50
N GLY A 199 -36.84 7.46 -13.50
CA GLY A 199 -37.09 6.06 -13.21
C GLY A 199 -38.59 5.76 -13.21
N ILE A 200 -38.91 4.49 -13.45
CA ILE A 200 -40.28 3.98 -13.46
C ILE A 200 -40.29 2.64 -12.72
N ILE A 201 -41.23 2.47 -11.79
CA ILE A 201 -41.59 1.18 -11.19
C ILE A 201 -42.97 0.81 -11.73
N GLU A 202 -43.07 -0.19 -12.60
CA GLU A 202 -44.33 -0.77 -13.06
C GLU A 202 -44.67 -2.00 -12.22
N ILE A 203 -45.94 -2.18 -11.86
CA ILE A 203 -46.41 -3.28 -11.02
C ILE A 203 -47.50 -4.02 -11.78
N ASN A 204 -47.48 -5.34 -11.75
CA ASN A 204 -48.42 -6.19 -12.48
C ASN A 204 -49.89 -6.08 -12.00
N LYS A 205 -50.15 -5.36 -10.90
CA LYS A 205 -51.48 -5.14 -10.34
C LYS A 205 -51.64 -3.70 -9.86
N PRO A 206 -52.89 -3.17 -9.81
CA PRO A 206 -53.15 -1.89 -9.16
C PRO A 206 -52.79 -1.96 -7.68
N ILE A 207 -52.14 -0.91 -7.18
CA ILE A 207 -51.65 -0.80 -5.81
C ILE A 207 -52.07 0.51 -5.18
N GLU A 208 -52.12 0.53 -3.85
CA GLU A 208 -52.15 1.77 -3.09
C GLU A 208 -50.71 2.20 -2.79
N ALA A 209 -50.35 3.44 -3.14
CA ALA A 209 -49.01 3.97 -2.91
C ALA A 209 -49.04 5.23 -2.03
N ILE A 210 -48.09 5.33 -1.10
CA ILE A 210 -47.88 6.50 -0.24
C ILE A 210 -46.43 6.92 -0.36
N ILE A 211 -46.17 8.21 -0.55
CA ILE A 211 -44.82 8.77 -0.49
C ILE A 211 -44.59 9.44 0.85
N GLU A 212 -43.36 9.34 1.36
CA GLU A 212 -42.96 9.94 2.62
C GLU A 212 -41.70 10.81 2.42
N LYS A 213 -41.66 11.94 3.12
CA LYS A 213 -40.52 12.85 3.15
C LYS A 213 -39.93 12.98 4.54
N ASP A 214 -38.63 13.24 4.59
CA ASP A 214 -37.93 13.72 5.78
C ASP A 214 -37.68 15.24 5.71
N SER A 215 -36.72 15.75 6.47
CA SER A 215 -36.36 17.18 6.47
C SER A 215 -35.59 17.64 5.23
N LYS A 216 -35.06 16.72 4.41
CA LYS A 216 -34.21 16.99 3.25
C LYS A 216 -34.89 16.70 1.92
N GLY A 217 -35.82 15.74 1.87
CA GLY A 217 -36.48 15.39 0.61
C GLY A 217 -37.46 14.21 0.72
N ILE A 218 -38.07 13.86 -0.41
CA ILE A 218 -38.83 12.60 -0.53
C ILE A 218 -37.81 11.47 -0.60
N ASN A 219 -37.92 10.47 0.27
CA ASN A 219 -36.94 9.38 0.37
C ASN A 219 -37.57 7.99 0.48
N LYS A 220 -38.88 7.88 0.72
CA LYS A 220 -39.58 6.58 0.80
C LYS A 220 -40.85 6.54 -0.05
N ILE A 221 -41.12 5.35 -0.58
CA ILE A 221 -42.36 4.98 -1.26
C ILE A 221 -42.88 3.70 -0.60
N TRP A 222 -44.04 3.79 0.03
CA TRP A 222 -44.80 2.67 0.57
C TRP A 222 -45.75 2.13 -0.48
N ILE A 223 -45.80 0.82 -0.63
CA ILE A 223 -46.68 0.13 -1.56
C ILE A 223 -47.48 -0.91 -0.80
N LEU A 224 -48.81 -0.79 -0.85
CA LEU A 224 -49.76 -1.67 -0.18
C LEU A 224 -50.55 -2.45 -1.23
N ILE A 225 -50.56 -3.77 -1.10
CA ILE A 225 -51.25 -4.67 -2.03
C ILE A 225 -51.94 -5.78 -1.24
N SER A 226 -53.25 -5.93 -1.42
CA SER A 226 -54.05 -6.89 -0.64
C SER A 226 -54.48 -8.09 -1.47
N ASN A 227 -54.67 -9.22 -0.78
CA ASN A 227 -55.30 -10.43 -1.33
C ASN A 227 -54.65 -10.98 -2.61
N ILE A 228 -53.32 -11.15 -2.61
CA ILE A 228 -52.60 -11.76 -3.74
C ILE A 228 -51.54 -12.76 -3.26
N SER A 229 -51.11 -13.65 -4.14
CA SER A 229 -50.02 -14.60 -3.88
C SER A 229 -48.72 -14.25 -4.62
N GLU A 230 -48.77 -13.29 -5.55
CA GLU A 230 -47.64 -12.93 -6.39
C GLU A 230 -47.68 -11.44 -6.78
N VAL A 231 -46.52 -10.78 -6.69
CA VAL A 231 -46.27 -9.39 -7.09
C VAL A 231 -45.02 -9.34 -7.97
N ILE A 232 -45.08 -8.58 -9.06
CA ILE A 232 -43.94 -8.35 -9.94
C ILE A 232 -43.71 -6.85 -10.09
N PHE A 233 -42.52 -6.39 -9.71
CA PHE A 233 -42.03 -5.04 -9.96
C PHE A 233 -41.12 -5.04 -11.18
N THR A 234 -41.38 -4.17 -12.15
CA THR A 234 -40.50 -3.90 -13.28
C THR A 234 -39.88 -2.51 -13.10
N VAL A 235 -38.58 -2.47 -12.81
CA VAL A 235 -37.84 -1.23 -12.60
C VAL A 235 -37.09 -0.85 -13.87
N LYS A 236 -37.36 0.35 -14.38
CA LYS A 236 -36.69 0.96 -15.53
C LYS A 236 -36.09 2.30 -15.12
N GLY A 237 -35.05 2.74 -15.81
CA GLY A 237 -34.62 4.11 -15.67
C GLY A 237 -33.59 4.52 -16.73
N ASP A 238 -33.47 5.83 -16.89
CA ASP A 238 -32.62 6.49 -17.86
C ASP A 238 -31.91 7.68 -17.19
N LEU A 239 -30.67 7.93 -17.59
CA LEU A 239 -29.84 9.00 -17.03
C LEU A 239 -29.48 10.01 -18.13
N LYS A 240 -29.75 11.28 -17.86
CA LYS A 240 -29.38 12.41 -18.71
C LYS A 240 -28.35 13.28 -18.00
N GLU A 241 -27.25 13.56 -18.69
CA GLU A 241 -26.28 14.55 -18.25
C GLU A 241 -26.88 15.95 -18.41
N TYR A 242 -26.75 16.80 -17.40
CA TYR A 242 -27.03 18.22 -17.58
C TYR A 242 -25.72 18.95 -17.81
N SER A 243 -25.61 19.65 -18.94
CA SER A 243 -24.38 20.29 -19.39
C SER A 243 -23.82 21.26 -18.34
N ARG A 244 -22.81 20.84 -17.58
CA ARG A 244 -21.92 21.78 -16.90
C ARG A 244 -20.95 22.32 -17.94
N SER A 245 -20.75 23.65 -17.95
CA SER A 245 -19.66 24.28 -18.69
C SER A 245 -18.35 23.56 -18.34
N LEU A 246 -17.59 23.12 -19.36
CA LEU A 246 -16.27 22.51 -19.17
C LEU A 246 -15.35 23.46 -18.40
N SER A 247 -15.29 23.31 -17.08
CA SER A 247 -14.22 23.90 -16.28
C SER A 247 -12.92 23.17 -16.62
N ILE A 248 -11.80 23.90 -16.66
CA ILE A 248 -10.45 23.33 -16.83
C ILE A 248 -10.19 22.25 -15.75
N SER A 249 -10.77 22.38 -14.55
CA SER A 249 -10.72 21.34 -13.51
C SER A 249 -11.31 19.99 -13.95
N ASN A 250 -12.28 19.99 -14.87
CA ASN A 250 -12.93 18.78 -15.40
C ASN A 250 -12.15 18.16 -16.56
N ILE A 251 -11.40 18.95 -17.34
CA ILE A 251 -10.44 18.41 -18.33
C ILE A 251 -9.29 17.69 -17.60
N PHE A 252 -8.90 18.20 -16.44
CA PHE A 252 -8.01 17.53 -15.50
C PHE A 252 -8.72 16.52 -14.60
N SER A 253 -10.04 16.27 -14.74
CA SER A 253 -10.69 15.25 -13.94
C SER A 253 -10.21 13.85 -14.34
N TYR A 254 -9.49 13.26 -13.39
CA TYR A 254 -9.50 11.86 -12.97
C TYR A 254 -9.18 10.74 -13.96
N ARG A 255 -9.62 10.73 -15.23
CA ARG A 255 -9.31 9.62 -16.17
C ARG A 255 -8.30 10.00 -17.22
N SER A 256 -8.43 11.20 -17.78
CA SER A 256 -7.46 11.71 -18.77
C SER A 256 -6.08 11.80 -18.15
N ILE A 257 -5.93 12.23 -16.88
CA ILE A 257 -4.63 12.27 -16.19
C ILE A 257 -3.99 10.88 -16.07
N ARG A 258 -4.74 9.80 -15.87
CA ARG A 258 -4.16 8.44 -15.77
C ARG A 258 -3.51 8.03 -17.09
N TYR A 259 -4.24 8.21 -18.18
CA TYR A 259 -3.74 7.87 -19.51
C TYR A 259 -2.75 8.90 -20.02
N ILE A 260 -2.89 10.18 -19.67
CA ILE A 260 -1.95 11.23 -20.02
C ILE A 260 -0.66 11.07 -19.24
N LEU A 261 -0.65 10.71 -17.95
CA LEU A 261 0.59 10.47 -17.20
C LEU A 261 1.31 9.22 -17.69
N LEU A 262 0.58 8.12 -17.94
CA LEU A 262 1.16 6.90 -18.52
C LEU A 262 1.66 7.15 -19.96
N ALA A 263 0.83 7.78 -20.79
CA ALA A 263 1.19 8.12 -22.16
C ALA A 263 2.30 9.16 -22.18
N THR A 264 2.32 10.20 -21.34
CA THR A 264 3.43 11.16 -21.27
C THR A 264 4.68 10.52 -20.73
N SER A 265 4.64 9.61 -19.75
CA SER A 265 5.86 8.93 -19.32
C SER A 265 6.40 8.00 -20.42
N LEU A 266 5.55 7.26 -21.13
CA LEU A 266 5.94 6.46 -22.29
C LEU A 266 6.37 7.32 -23.51
N LEU A 267 5.69 8.43 -23.75
CA LEU A 267 5.94 9.39 -24.84
C LEU A 267 7.20 10.21 -24.53
N LEU A 268 7.46 10.60 -23.29
CA LEU A 268 8.72 11.21 -22.86
C LEU A 268 9.87 10.22 -23.10
N ILE A 269 9.68 8.93 -22.82
CA ILE A 269 10.67 7.90 -23.14
C ILE A 269 10.87 7.80 -24.66
N VAL A 270 9.81 7.74 -25.48
CA VAL A 270 9.92 7.48 -26.92
C VAL A 270 10.25 8.73 -27.76
N VAL A 271 9.53 9.84 -27.55
CA VAL A 271 9.67 11.09 -28.31
C VAL A 271 10.92 11.86 -27.90
N LEU A 272 11.26 11.90 -26.61
CA LEU A 272 12.50 12.58 -26.22
C LEU A 272 13.74 11.73 -26.50
N TYR A 273 13.65 10.41 -26.71
CA TYR A 273 14.82 9.55 -26.93
C TYR A 273 15.72 10.04 -28.06
N ARG A 274 15.18 10.42 -29.22
CA ARG A 274 15.99 10.84 -30.37
C ARG A 274 16.73 12.18 -30.14
N PRO A 275 16.07 13.29 -29.77
CA PRO A 275 16.77 14.54 -29.48
C PRO A 275 17.64 14.45 -28.22
N LEU A 276 17.18 13.75 -27.18
CA LEU A 276 17.99 13.51 -25.99
C LEU A 276 19.20 12.66 -26.31
N ARG A 277 19.16 11.67 -27.21
CA ARG A 277 20.34 10.86 -27.53
C ARG A 277 21.51 11.72 -28.03
N LYS A 278 21.25 12.67 -28.94
CA LYS A 278 22.29 13.59 -29.44
C LYS A 278 22.86 14.48 -28.33
N GLN A 279 22.01 15.00 -27.45
CA GLN A 279 22.48 15.80 -26.30
C GLN A 279 23.17 14.92 -25.25
N TRP A 280 22.67 13.70 -25.03
CA TRP A 280 23.16 12.71 -24.11
C TRP A 280 24.59 12.34 -24.45
N GLU A 281 24.89 12.07 -25.72
CA GLU A 281 26.25 11.76 -26.17
C GLU A 281 27.26 12.85 -25.76
N LYS A 282 26.86 14.13 -25.75
CA LYS A 282 27.67 15.27 -25.31
C LYS A 282 27.86 15.41 -23.79
N LEU A 283 27.01 14.76 -22.98
CA LEU A 283 27.12 14.84 -21.52
C LEU A 283 28.32 14.04 -21.00
N ASN A 284 28.96 14.52 -19.94
CA ASN A 284 29.99 13.75 -19.25
C ASN A 284 29.39 12.51 -18.54
N ASN A 285 30.21 11.52 -18.22
CA ASN A 285 29.77 10.25 -17.63
C ASN A 285 29.01 10.43 -16.31
N LYS A 286 29.43 11.39 -15.48
CA LYS A 286 28.75 11.72 -14.23
C LYS A 286 27.32 12.19 -14.47
N THR A 287 27.14 13.19 -15.34
CA THR A 287 25.81 13.74 -15.64
C THR A 287 24.90 12.68 -16.27
N LYS A 288 25.44 11.84 -17.18
CA LYS A 288 24.72 10.67 -17.71
C LYS A 288 24.24 9.75 -16.60
N LEU A 289 25.13 9.41 -15.66
CA LEU A 289 24.79 8.52 -14.55
C LEU A 289 23.72 9.11 -13.63
N LEU A 290 23.84 10.40 -13.29
CA LEU A 290 22.87 11.11 -12.44
C LEU A 290 21.49 11.21 -13.12
N LEU A 291 21.45 11.56 -14.41
CA LEU A 291 20.20 11.61 -15.16
C LEU A 291 19.57 10.23 -15.33
N ALA A 292 20.35 9.19 -15.61
CA ALA A 292 19.84 7.83 -15.69
C ALA A 292 19.23 7.39 -14.34
N THR A 293 19.92 7.70 -13.23
CA THR A 293 19.44 7.46 -11.87
C THR A 293 18.08 8.12 -11.65
N LEU A 294 17.96 9.41 -12.01
CA LEU A 294 16.74 10.20 -11.86
C LEU A 294 15.59 9.65 -12.73
N ILE A 295 15.83 9.44 -14.03
CA ILE A 295 14.80 9.03 -15.00
C ILE A 295 14.19 7.67 -14.61
N ILE A 296 15.02 6.67 -14.31
CA ILE A 296 14.54 5.33 -13.91
C ILE A 296 13.57 5.44 -12.72
N ARG A 297 13.91 6.29 -11.75
CA ARG A 297 13.13 6.43 -10.50
C ARG A 297 11.85 7.22 -10.72
N LEU A 298 11.90 8.31 -11.48
CA LEU A 298 10.71 9.10 -11.84
C LEU A 298 9.70 8.28 -12.65
N VAL A 299 10.17 7.42 -13.54
CA VAL A 299 9.29 6.55 -14.36
C VAL A 299 8.57 5.53 -13.49
N LEU A 300 9.24 4.97 -12.47
CA LEU A 300 8.65 3.94 -11.62
C LEU A 300 7.80 4.49 -10.47
N ALA A 301 8.14 5.67 -9.94
CA ALA A 301 7.54 6.21 -8.72
C ALA A 301 6.00 6.25 -8.67
N PRO A 302 5.27 6.64 -9.74
CA PRO A 302 3.81 6.75 -9.70
C PRO A 302 3.08 5.40 -9.62
N PHE A 303 3.71 4.30 -10.03
CA PHE A 303 3.01 3.05 -10.34
C PHE A 303 3.10 1.99 -9.26
N PHE A 304 4.00 2.16 -8.30
CA PHE A 304 4.24 1.17 -7.27
C PHE A 304 4.20 1.84 -5.90
N MET A 305 3.90 1.11 -4.85
CA MET A 305 4.19 1.52 -3.47
C MET A 305 4.00 0.34 -2.54
N HIS A 306 4.71 0.26 -1.43
CA HIS A 306 4.25 -0.56 -0.33
C HIS A 306 3.18 0.21 0.43
N LEU A 307 1.96 -0.32 0.36
CA LEU A 307 0.76 0.31 0.91
C LEU A 307 0.99 0.88 2.31
N TRP A 308 1.44 0.02 3.20
CA TRP A 308 1.48 0.30 4.62
C TRP A 308 2.44 1.46 4.95
N ASP A 309 3.60 1.47 4.32
CA ASP A 309 4.65 2.46 4.63
C ASP A 309 4.30 3.83 4.08
N VAL A 310 3.88 3.91 2.82
CA VAL A 310 3.47 5.17 2.20
C VAL A 310 2.25 5.75 2.91
N ASN A 311 1.30 4.90 3.27
CA ASN A 311 0.15 5.27 4.08
C ASN A 311 0.56 5.85 5.43
N THR A 312 1.44 5.17 6.16
CA THR A 312 1.88 5.62 7.49
C THR A 312 2.48 7.02 7.40
N ILE A 313 3.28 7.31 6.37
CA ILE A 313 3.79 8.66 6.12
C ILE A 313 2.66 9.64 5.79
N GLN A 314 1.76 9.29 4.87
CA GLN A 314 0.64 10.16 4.47
C GLN A 314 -0.23 10.56 5.66
N VAL A 315 -0.70 9.57 6.43
CA VAL A 315 -1.59 9.77 7.58
C VAL A 315 -0.90 10.63 8.63
N SER A 316 0.37 10.39 8.92
CA SER A 316 1.07 11.16 9.95
C SER A 316 1.42 12.58 9.53
N VAL A 317 1.73 12.81 8.26
CA VAL A 317 1.87 14.18 7.74
C VAL A 317 0.52 14.91 7.76
N TYR A 318 -0.57 14.23 7.36
CA TYR A 318 -1.93 14.76 7.46
C TYR A 318 -2.31 15.11 8.91
N GLN A 319 -1.96 14.25 9.88
CA GLN A 319 -2.19 14.51 11.31
C GLN A 319 -1.47 15.78 11.75
N VAL A 320 -0.19 15.94 11.42
CA VAL A 320 0.58 17.14 11.75
C VAL A 320 -0.05 18.40 11.14
N MET A 321 -0.49 18.35 9.87
CA MET A 321 -1.19 19.46 9.21
C MET A 321 -2.48 19.87 9.93
N ASN A 322 -3.18 18.90 10.52
CA ASN A 322 -4.41 19.11 11.28
C ASN A 322 -4.17 19.30 12.79
N ARG A 323 -2.94 19.62 13.19
CA ARG A 323 -2.54 19.84 14.60
C ARG A 323 -2.78 18.62 15.50
N VAL A 324 -2.81 17.42 14.93
CA VAL A 324 -2.89 16.15 15.65
C VAL A 324 -1.47 15.60 15.84
N ASN A 325 -1.11 15.27 17.07
CA ASN A 325 0.17 14.63 17.38
C ASN A 325 0.13 13.15 16.95
N PRO A 326 0.94 12.72 15.95
CA PRO A 326 0.90 11.34 15.47
C PRO A 326 1.31 10.32 16.54
N TYR A 327 2.21 10.69 17.46
CA TYR A 327 2.67 9.81 18.53
C TYR A 327 1.59 9.56 19.57
N GLU A 328 0.81 10.60 19.90
CA GLU A 328 -0.34 10.49 20.80
C GLU A 328 -1.44 9.64 20.19
N TYR A 329 -1.70 9.79 18.89
CA TYR A 329 -2.62 8.92 18.16
C TYR A 329 -2.21 7.44 18.23
N VAL A 330 -0.94 7.12 17.95
CA VAL A 330 -0.41 5.75 18.00
C VAL A 330 -0.49 5.18 19.42
N TYR A 331 -0.16 6.00 20.43
CA TYR A 331 -0.28 5.61 21.84
C TYR A 331 -1.72 5.27 22.21
N ASN A 332 -2.67 6.18 21.93
CA ASN A 332 -4.08 5.98 22.26
C ASN A 332 -4.68 4.77 21.53
N MET A 333 -4.33 4.58 20.25
CA MET A 333 -4.74 3.40 19.51
C MET A 333 -4.16 2.12 20.06
N THR A 334 -2.91 2.15 20.55
CA THR A 334 -2.29 1.01 21.23
C THR A 334 -3.02 0.68 22.53
N GLN A 335 -3.32 1.67 23.37
CA GLN A 335 -4.04 1.43 24.63
C GLN A 335 -5.42 0.84 24.38
N ARG A 336 -6.17 1.39 23.41
CA ARG A 336 -7.48 0.86 23.01
C ARG A 336 -7.38 -0.57 22.47
N LEU A 337 -6.36 -0.87 21.66
CA LEU A 337 -6.18 -2.20 21.10
C LEU A 337 -5.89 -3.23 22.20
N ARG A 338 -5.05 -2.88 23.17
CA ARG A 338 -4.75 -3.72 24.34
C ARG A 338 -5.97 -3.93 25.23
N SER A 339 -6.76 -2.89 25.49
CA SER A 339 -7.95 -3.00 26.32
C SER A 339 -9.02 -3.88 25.69
N ILE A 340 -9.17 -3.86 24.37
CA ILE A 340 -10.13 -4.70 23.64
C ILE A 340 -9.65 -6.14 23.56
N ALA A 341 -8.37 -6.37 23.26
CA ALA A 341 -7.86 -7.72 23.01
C ALA A 341 -7.43 -8.46 24.29
N GLY A 342 -7.16 -7.75 25.39
CA GLY A 342 -6.54 -8.33 26.58
C GLY A 342 -5.10 -8.82 26.35
N LEU A 343 -4.47 -8.41 25.25
CA LEU A 343 -3.15 -8.87 24.81
C LEU A 343 -2.15 -7.70 24.72
N PRO A 344 -0.82 -7.94 24.87
CA PRO A 344 0.21 -6.91 24.78
C PRO A 344 0.51 -6.47 23.33
N ILE A 345 -0.51 -6.38 22.48
CA ILE A 345 -0.39 -5.95 21.09
C ILE A 345 -0.22 -4.43 20.99
N ASN A 346 0.58 -3.98 20.02
CA ASN A 346 0.80 -2.57 19.75
C ASN A 346 0.11 -2.18 18.43
N TYR A 347 -0.44 -0.97 18.37
CA TYR A 347 -0.87 -0.43 17.10
C TYR A 347 0.38 -0.05 16.31
N GLU A 348 0.64 -0.76 15.22
CA GLU A 348 1.71 -0.39 14.31
C GLU A 348 1.29 0.87 13.56
N GLY A 349 1.95 1.99 13.83
CA GLY A 349 1.71 3.24 13.15
C GLY A 349 3.02 3.99 12.97
N PHE A 350 2.98 5.31 13.03
CA PHE A 350 4.19 6.11 12.91
C PHE A 350 5.09 5.97 14.14
N ALA A 351 6.23 5.29 13.95
CA ALA A 351 7.22 4.99 14.98
C ALA A 351 8.62 5.52 14.62
N TYR A 352 8.69 6.55 13.76
CA TYR A 352 9.94 7.19 13.35
C TYR A 352 10.18 8.48 14.14
N LEU A 353 11.42 8.99 14.15
CA LEU A 353 11.66 10.33 14.67
C LEU A 353 10.99 11.41 13.78
N PRO A 354 10.70 12.60 14.33
CA PRO A 354 9.88 13.60 13.65
C PRO A 354 10.45 14.10 12.32
N HIS A 355 11.76 13.97 12.07
CA HIS A 355 12.38 14.46 10.85
C HIS A 355 11.75 13.87 9.59
N ALA A 356 11.30 12.61 9.62
CA ALA A 356 10.58 12.03 8.49
C ALA A 356 9.34 12.86 8.14
N LEU A 357 8.56 13.29 9.15
CA LEU A 357 7.39 14.16 8.95
C LEU A 357 7.79 15.47 8.27
N PHE A 358 8.85 16.12 8.76
CA PHE A 358 9.31 17.39 8.19
C PHE A 358 9.88 17.26 6.78
N ILE A 359 10.49 16.13 6.44
CA ILE A 359 10.97 15.85 5.08
C ILE A 359 9.80 15.67 4.12
N PHE A 360 8.75 14.95 4.52
CA PHE A 360 7.62 14.66 3.64
C PHE A 360 6.55 15.76 3.62
N PHE A 361 6.47 16.59 4.66
CA PHE A 361 5.50 17.69 4.77
C PHE A 361 5.41 18.60 3.54
N PRO A 362 6.51 19.19 3.02
CA PRO A 362 6.43 20.09 1.87
C PRO A 362 5.93 19.39 0.60
N PHE A 363 6.26 18.11 0.42
CA PHE A 363 5.80 17.33 -0.73
C PHE A 363 4.33 16.95 -0.59
N TYR A 364 3.88 16.60 0.61
CA TYR A 364 2.46 16.38 0.84
C TYR A 364 1.65 17.66 0.64
N PHE A 365 2.15 18.81 1.12
CA PHE A 365 1.54 20.12 0.85
C PHE A 365 1.48 20.41 -0.66
N LEU A 366 2.56 20.13 -1.40
CA LEU A 366 2.59 20.26 -2.86
C LEU A 366 1.54 19.35 -3.53
N TYR A 367 1.39 18.12 -3.05
CA TYR A 367 0.33 17.24 -3.49
C TYR A 367 -1.05 17.86 -3.26
N LEU A 368 -1.32 18.43 -2.09
CA LEU A 368 -2.60 19.09 -1.82
C LEU A 368 -2.87 20.32 -2.69
N ALA A 369 -1.81 20.99 -3.16
CA ALA A 369 -1.95 22.14 -4.07
C ALA A 369 -2.34 21.73 -5.50
N PHE A 370 -2.04 20.49 -5.92
CA PHE A 370 -2.32 19.99 -7.28
C PHE A 370 -3.38 18.88 -7.33
N GLY A 371 -3.60 18.19 -6.22
CA GLY A 371 -4.58 17.12 -6.08
C GLY A 371 -5.96 17.65 -5.73
N THR A 372 -6.96 16.81 -5.95
CA THR A 372 -8.37 17.14 -5.78
C THR A 372 -8.91 16.69 -4.42
N GLU A 373 -8.38 15.60 -3.84
CA GLU A 373 -8.81 15.15 -2.51
C GLU A 373 -7.64 14.81 -1.57
N PRO A 374 -7.57 15.48 -0.40
CA PRO A 374 -6.76 15.04 0.72
C PRO A 374 -7.48 13.87 1.39
N LEU A 375 -7.57 12.70 0.77
CA LEU A 375 -8.01 11.51 1.49
C LEU A 375 -6.80 10.89 2.16
N PRO A 376 -6.51 11.18 3.45
CA PRO A 376 -5.69 10.26 4.23
C PRO A 376 -6.40 8.90 4.19
N LEU A 377 -5.61 7.84 4.18
CA LEU A 377 -6.07 6.48 4.41
C LEU A 377 -6.66 6.35 5.83
N ARG A 378 -7.87 6.86 6.06
CA ARG A 378 -8.62 6.67 7.30
C ARG A 378 -9.08 5.21 7.34
N GLY A 379 -8.63 4.48 8.34
CA GLY A 379 -9.01 3.08 8.50
C GLY A 379 -8.23 2.15 7.58
N VAL A 380 -6.90 2.07 7.77
CA VAL A 380 -6.02 1.05 7.16
C VAL A 380 -6.54 -0.39 7.34
N ARG A 381 -7.41 -0.58 8.34
CA ARG A 381 -8.06 -1.86 8.66
C ARG A 381 -9.37 -2.10 7.92
N ASP A 382 -9.93 -1.10 7.25
CA ASP A 382 -11.00 -1.33 6.28
C ASP A 382 -10.35 -1.77 4.97
N PRO A 383 -10.44 -3.07 4.61
CA PRO A 383 -9.90 -3.56 3.35
C PRO A 383 -10.54 -2.84 2.15
N LEU A 384 -11.74 -2.30 2.30
CA LEU A 384 -12.45 -1.53 1.27
C LEU A 384 -11.87 -0.13 1.10
N HIS A 385 -11.38 0.50 2.18
CA HIS A 385 -10.82 1.85 2.14
C HIS A 385 -9.47 1.89 1.42
N VAL A 386 -8.63 0.89 1.69
CA VAL A 386 -7.38 0.65 0.94
C VAL A 386 -7.66 0.66 -0.56
N ILE A 387 -8.74 0.01 -0.98
CA ILE A 387 -9.07 -0.16 -2.38
C ILE A 387 -9.73 1.07 -2.99
N THR A 388 -10.59 1.76 -2.22
CA THR A 388 -11.15 3.06 -2.60
C THR A 388 -10.05 4.09 -2.85
N PHE A 389 -9.02 4.10 -2.00
CA PHE A 389 -7.85 4.96 -2.16
C PHE A 389 -7.01 4.60 -3.40
N TYR A 390 -6.82 3.32 -3.71
CA TYR A 390 -6.09 2.90 -4.91
C TYR A 390 -6.79 3.26 -6.21
N LEU A 391 -8.12 3.22 -6.19
CA LEU A 391 -8.94 3.64 -7.31
C LEU A 391 -9.14 5.15 -7.33
N HIS A 392 -8.59 5.88 -6.35
CA HIS A 392 -8.57 7.33 -6.40
C HIS A 392 -7.57 7.75 -7.46
N PRO A 393 -7.97 8.47 -8.51
CA PRO A 393 -7.05 8.78 -9.60
C PRO A 393 -5.88 9.67 -9.23
N ASP A 394 -5.99 10.43 -8.14
CA ASP A 394 -4.86 11.23 -7.64
C ASP A 394 -3.76 10.37 -7.02
N ILE A 395 -3.95 9.06 -6.87
CA ILE A 395 -2.93 8.15 -6.33
C ILE A 395 -1.61 8.26 -7.08
N TYR A 396 -1.64 8.37 -8.41
CA TYR A 396 -0.41 8.44 -9.22
C TYR A 396 0.32 9.77 -8.98
N LEU A 397 -0.42 10.87 -8.89
CA LEU A 397 0.13 12.19 -8.61
C LEU A 397 0.69 12.25 -7.18
N PHE A 398 -0.06 11.72 -6.21
CA PHE A 398 0.37 11.58 -4.83
C PHE A 398 1.66 10.78 -4.73
N LEU A 399 1.70 9.58 -5.32
CA LEU A 399 2.87 8.70 -5.30
C LEU A 399 4.09 9.32 -5.97
N PHE A 400 3.87 10.00 -7.09
CA PHE A 400 4.92 10.75 -7.76
C PHE A 400 5.51 11.80 -6.82
N ILE A 401 4.68 12.68 -6.27
CA ILE A 401 5.12 13.82 -5.46
C ILE A 401 5.72 13.36 -4.14
N ILE A 402 5.07 12.44 -3.42
CA ILE A 402 5.51 12.01 -2.09
C ILE A 402 6.86 11.28 -2.14
N LYS A 403 7.22 10.66 -3.28
CA LYS A 403 8.51 9.99 -3.47
C LYS A 403 9.63 10.89 -3.97
N LEU A 404 9.34 12.10 -4.46
CA LEU A 404 10.37 13.06 -4.88
C LEU A 404 11.53 13.25 -3.88
N PRO A 405 11.32 13.40 -2.54
CA PRO A 405 12.45 13.53 -1.61
C PRO A 405 13.36 12.30 -1.63
N ILE A 406 12.78 11.11 -1.76
CA ILE A 406 13.51 9.84 -1.85
C ILE A 406 14.32 9.81 -3.16
N ILE A 407 13.73 10.19 -4.28
CA ILE A 407 14.39 10.18 -5.59
C ILE A 407 15.55 11.17 -5.65
N ILE A 408 15.35 12.39 -5.12
CA ILE A 408 16.41 13.42 -5.02
C ILE A 408 17.58 12.88 -4.21
N VAL A 409 17.31 12.23 -3.08
CA VAL A 409 18.32 11.64 -2.22
C VAL A 409 19.13 10.55 -2.91
N ASP A 410 18.50 9.68 -3.72
CA ASP A 410 19.24 8.69 -4.51
C ASP A 410 20.23 9.34 -5.49
N VAL A 411 19.84 10.42 -6.16
CA VAL A 411 20.72 11.19 -7.05
C VAL A 411 21.89 11.80 -6.27
N LEU A 412 21.64 12.31 -5.06
CA LEU A 412 22.68 12.84 -4.18
C LEU A 412 23.65 11.75 -3.71
N VAL A 413 23.15 10.56 -3.35
CA VAL A 413 24.00 9.42 -2.97
C VAL A 413 24.91 9.03 -4.14
N VAL A 414 24.37 8.88 -5.35
CA VAL A 414 25.17 8.60 -6.56
C VAL A 414 26.23 9.67 -6.80
N SER A 415 25.87 10.95 -6.64
CA SER A 415 26.82 12.07 -6.81
C SER A 415 27.96 12.00 -5.79
N ILE A 416 27.67 11.71 -4.51
CA ILE A 416 28.69 11.62 -3.46
C ILE A 416 29.58 10.40 -3.68
N LEU A 417 29.00 9.23 -4.00
CA LEU A 417 29.77 8.04 -4.35
C LEU A 417 30.72 8.30 -5.52
N TYR A 418 30.26 9.00 -6.55
CA TYR A 418 31.07 9.35 -7.72
C TYR A 418 32.23 10.29 -7.35
N ASN A 419 31.95 11.35 -6.57
CA ASN A 419 32.93 12.42 -6.31
C ASN A 419 33.93 12.09 -5.20
N HIS A 420 33.55 11.27 -4.22
CA HIS A 420 34.34 11.06 -3.01
C HIS A 420 34.84 9.63 -2.82
N PHE A 421 34.36 8.69 -3.62
CA PHE A 421 34.72 7.28 -3.51
C PHE A 421 35.16 6.71 -4.85
N ASN A 422 34.23 6.23 -5.67
CA ASN A 422 34.53 5.61 -6.96
C ASN A 422 33.31 5.66 -7.91
N GLU A 423 33.54 5.92 -9.20
CA GLU A 423 32.54 5.80 -10.27
C GLU A 423 31.86 4.41 -10.27
N ASN A 424 32.60 3.33 -10.05
CA ASN A 424 32.01 1.98 -10.04
C ASN A 424 31.02 1.79 -8.89
N ALA A 425 31.32 2.32 -7.71
CA ALA A 425 30.40 2.31 -6.57
C ALA A 425 29.11 3.09 -6.91
N ALA A 426 29.26 4.27 -7.52
CA ALA A 426 28.12 5.06 -7.98
C ALA A 426 27.26 4.32 -9.02
N LYS A 427 27.88 3.62 -9.98
CA LYS A 427 27.17 2.80 -10.98
C LYS A 427 26.43 1.63 -10.33
N LEU A 428 27.08 0.91 -9.42
CA LEU A 428 26.47 -0.21 -8.70
C LEU A 428 25.23 0.26 -7.92
N TYR A 429 25.31 1.40 -7.23
CA TYR A 429 24.16 1.97 -6.53
C TYR A 429 23.05 2.43 -7.49
N ALA A 430 23.40 3.21 -8.52
CA ALA A 430 22.46 3.80 -9.47
C ALA A 430 21.56 2.76 -10.13
N PHE A 431 22.14 1.62 -10.51
CA PHE A 431 21.50 0.54 -11.25
C PHE A 431 21.21 -0.71 -10.40
N SER A 432 21.35 -0.63 -9.07
CA SER A 432 21.03 -1.75 -8.19
C SER A 432 19.52 -2.01 -8.21
N PRO A 433 19.06 -3.20 -8.61
CA PRO A 433 17.64 -3.54 -8.60
C PRO A 433 17.05 -3.46 -7.19
N TYR A 434 17.84 -3.81 -6.17
CA TYR A 434 17.45 -3.67 -4.77
C TYR A 434 17.23 -2.21 -4.37
N VAL A 435 18.14 -1.30 -4.73
CA VAL A 435 17.99 0.13 -4.40
C VAL A 435 16.74 0.69 -5.07
N ILE A 436 16.58 0.46 -6.38
CA ILE A 436 15.42 0.90 -7.16
C ILE A 436 14.13 0.35 -6.55
N PHE A 437 14.16 -0.92 -6.13
CA PHE A 437 13.02 -1.57 -5.51
C PHE A 437 12.64 -0.90 -4.18
N ILE A 438 13.58 -0.71 -3.24
CA ILE A 438 13.28 -0.10 -1.94
C ILE A 438 12.84 1.37 -2.09
N THR A 439 13.43 2.14 -3.02
CA THR A 439 13.12 3.57 -3.11
C THR A 439 11.95 3.86 -4.03
N SER A 440 11.99 3.40 -5.27
CA SER A 440 11.02 3.81 -6.29
C SER A 440 9.82 2.88 -6.36
N ILE A 441 10.02 1.58 -6.16
CA ILE A 441 8.91 0.61 -6.18
C ILE A 441 8.18 0.63 -4.83
N TRP A 442 8.90 0.38 -3.75
CA TRP A 442 8.37 0.31 -2.39
C TRP A 442 8.03 1.69 -1.83
N GLY A 443 8.85 2.71 -2.06
CA GLY A 443 8.63 4.05 -1.50
C GLY A 443 9.22 4.27 -0.10
N MET A 444 10.24 3.49 0.28
CA MET A 444 10.93 3.65 1.56
C MET A 444 12.10 4.61 1.49
N PHE A 445 12.28 5.38 2.57
CA PHE A 445 13.22 6.50 2.67
C PHE A 445 14.57 6.12 3.33
N ASP A 446 14.91 4.84 3.39
CA ASP A 446 16.16 4.38 4.01
C ASP A 446 17.41 4.91 3.27
N ASN A 447 17.27 5.38 2.03
CA ASN A 447 18.32 6.10 1.33
C ASN A 447 18.66 7.46 1.96
N ILE A 448 17.75 8.08 2.71
CA ILE A 448 18.02 9.31 3.49
C ILE A 448 19.01 9.00 4.60
N ILE A 449 18.82 7.86 5.27
CA ILE A 449 19.74 7.35 6.29
C ILE A 449 21.10 7.04 5.66
N ALA A 450 21.09 6.41 4.47
CA ALA A 450 22.30 6.12 3.72
C ALA A 450 23.08 7.40 3.36
N LEU A 451 22.40 8.42 2.83
CA LEU A 451 22.97 9.73 2.52
C LEU A 451 23.56 10.40 3.75
N ALA A 452 22.81 10.39 4.86
CA ALA A 452 23.22 10.98 6.12
C ALA A 452 24.51 10.34 6.66
N LEU A 453 24.59 9.00 6.70
CA LEU A 453 25.79 8.27 7.11
C LEU A 453 26.98 8.51 6.18
N LEU A 454 26.74 8.54 4.87
CA LEU A 454 27.79 8.81 3.88
C LEU A 454 28.36 10.24 4.04
N LEU A 455 27.49 11.22 4.26
CA LEU A 455 27.89 12.60 4.53
C LEU A 455 28.62 12.73 5.87
N THR A 456 28.23 12.00 6.91
CA THR A 456 28.98 11.93 8.17
C THR A 456 30.43 11.54 7.91
N ILE A 457 30.68 10.47 7.14
CA ILE A 457 32.05 10.02 6.81
C ILE A 457 32.80 11.10 6.04
N VAL A 458 32.20 11.66 4.99
CA VAL A 458 32.84 12.70 4.15
C VAL A 458 33.17 13.95 4.97
N LEU A 459 32.30 14.35 5.90
CA LEU A 459 32.49 15.55 6.73
C LEU A 459 33.52 15.33 7.84
N LEU A 460 33.57 14.12 8.43
CA LEU A 460 34.61 13.76 9.39
C LEU A 460 36.01 13.77 8.74
N LYS A 461 36.15 13.24 7.52
CA LYS A 461 37.40 13.32 6.75
C LYS A 461 37.85 14.77 6.49
N LYS A 462 36.91 15.72 6.49
CA LYS A 462 37.16 17.17 6.34
C LYS A 462 37.23 17.92 7.68
N ASN A 463 37.27 17.22 8.82
CA ASN A 463 37.26 17.79 10.17
C ASN A 463 36.06 18.72 10.47
N ARG A 464 34.94 18.56 9.76
CA ARG A 464 33.71 19.35 9.96
C ARG A 464 32.79 18.69 10.98
N PHE A 465 33.23 18.64 12.24
CA PHE A 465 32.60 17.85 13.31
C PHE A 465 31.13 18.20 13.59
N VAL A 466 30.78 19.49 13.65
CA VAL A 466 29.37 19.91 13.90
C VAL A 466 28.45 19.40 12.78
N SER A 467 28.84 19.63 11.52
CA SER A 467 28.05 19.16 10.37
C SER A 467 28.00 17.64 10.30
N ALA A 468 29.09 16.95 10.61
CA ALA A 468 29.11 15.49 10.66
C ALA A 468 28.17 14.94 11.74
N GLY A 469 28.15 15.57 12.91
CA GLY A 469 27.26 15.23 14.03
C GLY A 469 25.81 15.51 13.69
N PHE A 470 25.53 16.62 13.02
CA PHE A 470 24.20 16.93 12.53
C PHE A 470 23.70 15.87 11.53
N MET A 471 24.52 15.51 10.54
CA MET A 471 24.17 14.46 9.57
C MET A 471 23.97 13.10 10.25
N TYR A 472 24.83 12.73 11.21
CA TYR A 472 24.64 11.49 11.95
C TYR A 472 23.35 11.51 12.77
N GLY A 473 23.04 12.65 13.40
CA GLY A 473 21.77 12.77 14.11
C GLY A 473 20.55 12.69 13.19
N ILE A 474 20.62 13.15 11.94
CA ILE A 474 19.57 12.89 10.93
C ILE A 474 19.46 11.38 10.62
N SER A 475 20.56 10.61 10.62
CA SER A 475 20.48 9.17 10.37
C SER A 475 19.67 8.43 11.44
N LEU A 476 19.59 8.98 12.66
CA LEU A 476 18.82 8.41 13.78
C LEU A 476 17.30 8.42 13.55
N ILE A 477 16.80 8.96 12.43
CA ILE A 477 15.39 8.84 12.01
C ILE A 477 14.85 7.42 12.23
N LYS A 478 15.69 6.43 11.95
CA LYS A 478 15.49 5.05 12.39
C LYS A 478 16.57 4.66 13.38
N PHE A 479 16.15 4.12 14.51
CA PHE A 479 17.03 3.88 15.65
C PHE A 479 18.12 2.84 15.42
N TYR A 480 18.03 1.97 14.41
CA TYR A 480 19.07 0.96 14.18
C TYR A 480 20.45 1.57 13.86
N THR A 481 20.55 2.84 13.45
CA THR A 481 21.87 3.47 13.32
C THR A 481 22.51 3.80 14.66
N ILE A 482 21.81 3.65 15.80
CA ILE A 482 22.42 3.86 17.12
C ILE A 482 23.55 2.87 17.40
N TYR A 483 23.51 1.68 16.78
CA TYR A 483 24.53 0.65 16.96
C TYR A 483 25.94 1.17 16.66
N ILE A 484 26.07 2.08 15.69
CA ILE A 484 27.38 2.63 15.28
C ILE A 484 27.86 3.82 16.12
N VAL A 485 27.14 4.22 17.17
CA VAL A 485 27.49 5.45 17.93
C VAL A 485 28.86 5.35 18.62
N LEU A 486 29.18 4.21 19.23
CA LEU A 486 30.43 4.03 19.98
C LEU A 486 31.70 4.14 19.12
N PRO A 487 31.86 3.38 18.00
CA PRO A 487 33.04 3.52 17.15
C PRO A 487 33.14 4.93 16.53
N LEU A 488 32.01 5.59 16.29
CA LEU A 488 31.94 6.93 15.73
C LEU A 488 32.45 7.98 16.72
N LEU A 489 31.94 7.96 17.95
CA LEU A 489 32.41 8.85 19.02
C LEU A 489 33.90 8.62 19.32
N TYR A 490 34.34 7.37 19.38
CA TYR A 490 35.76 7.04 19.53
C TYR A 490 36.62 7.61 18.39
N ASN A 491 36.19 7.46 17.14
CA ASN A 491 36.94 7.98 15.99
C ASN A 491 37.05 9.51 16.02
N VAL A 492 35.96 10.20 16.35
CA VAL A 492 35.96 11.67 16.52
C VAL A 492 36.93 12.08 17.61
N TRP A 493 36.80 11.49 18.80
CA TRP A 493 37.67 11.78 19.94
C TRP A 493 39.15 11.48 19.65
N LYS A 494 39.44 10.34 19.02
CA LYS A 494 40.81 9.94 18.65
C LYS A 494 41.48 10.95 17.73
N ASN A 495 40.74 11.55 16.80
CA ASN A 495 41.32 12.44 15.80
C ASN A 495 41.68 13.82 16.39
N ASN A 496 40.83 14.40 17.26
CA ASN A 496 40.97 15.79 17.71
C ASN A 496 40.51 16.05 19.17
N GLY A 497 40.51 15.02 20.01
CA GLY A 497 40.21 15.10 21.46
C GLY A 497 38.78 15.53 21.80
N LEU A 498 38.57 15.91 23.07
CA LEU A 498 37.25 16.29 23.63
C LEU A 498 36.58 17.46 22.90
N LYS A 499 37.34 18.42 22.37
CA LYS A 499 36.79 19.57 21.63
C LYS A 499 36.05 19.14 20.36
N SER A 500 36.60 18.18 19.63
CA SER A 500 35.94 17.64 18.43
C SER A 500 34.71 16.81 18.77
N LEU A 501 34.78 16.04 19.86
CA LEU A 501 33.66 15.27 20.39
C LEU A 501 32.50 16.19 20.79
N ALA A 502 32.78 17.26 21.54
CA ALA A 502 31.77 18.23 21.94
C ALA A 502 31.10 18.91 20.73
N LYS A 503 31.89 19.29 19.71
CA LYS A 503 31.35 19.83 18.45
C LYS A 503 30.46 18.82 17.72
N PHE A 504 30.87 17.57 17.66
CA PHE A 504 30.09 16.50 17.03
C PHE A 504 28.77 16.25 17.79
N VAL A 505 28.83 16.14 19.12
CA VAL A 505 27.64 15.99 19.98
C VAL A 505 26.72 17.20 19.87
N ALA A 506 27.24 18.42 19.82
CA ALA A 506 26.44 19.62 19.57
C ALA A 506 25.69 19.52 18.23
N GLY A 507 26.35 19.04 17.17
CA GLY A 507 25.70 18.74 15.89
C GLY A 507 24.53 17.76 16.02
N ILE A 508 24.72 16.65 16.76
CA ILE A 508 23.65 15.68 17.04
C ILE A 508 22.49 16.38 17.75
N ILE A 509 22.76 17.10 18.84
CA ILE A 509 21.73 17.80 19.63
C ILE A 509 20.93 18.77 18.75
N ILE A 510 21.60 19.56 17.89
CA ILE A 510 20.95 20.47 16.96
C ILE A 510 20.02 19.72 16.00
N SER A 511 20.47 18.59 15.44
CA SER A 511 19.61 17.79 14.57
C SER A 511 18.39 17.26 15.32
N GLN A 512 18.48 16.98 16.63
CA GLN A 512 17.40 16.40 17.44
C GLN A 512 16.41 17.42 18.01
N ILE A 513 16.52 18.71 17.67
CA ILE A 513 15.55 19.74 18.10
C ILE A 513 14.09 19.32 17.81
N PRO A 514 13.73 18.78 16.62
CA PRO A 514 12.37 18.30 16.37
C PRO A 514 11.95 17.16 17.31
N THR A 515 12.86 16.22 17.58
CA THR A 515 12.66 15.12 18.53
C THR A 515 12.36 15.65 19.93
N PHE A 516 13.16 16.60 20.41
CA PHE A 516 12.95 17.20 21.73
C PHE A 516 11.62 17.96 21.82
N HIS A 517 11.17 18.60 20.74
CA HIS A 517 9.86 19.25 20.71
C HIS A 517 8.71 18.27 20.98
N PHE A 518 8.68 17.13 20.26
CA PHE A 518 7.62 16.13 20.45
C PHE A 518 7.72 15.40 21.79
N LEU A 519 8.94 15.12 22.25
CA LEU A 519 9.18 14.56 23.57
C LEU A 519 8.68 15.51 24.68
N TYR A 520 8.92 16.82 24.54
CA TYR A 520 8.43 17.82 25.49
C TYR A 520 6.90 17.93 25.48
N LYS A 521 6.26 17.87 24.31
CA LYS A 521 4.80 18.01 24.18
C LYS A 521 4.02 16.85 24.79
N ASN A 522 4.47 15.62 24.62
CA ASN A 522 3.84 14.45 25.22
C ASN A 522 4.88 13.33 25.43
N PRO A 523 5.63 13.34 26.55
CA PRO A 523 6.76 12.45 26.75
C PRO A 523 6.34 10.98 26.80
N ILE A 524 5.22 10.68 27.46
CA ILE A 524 4.71 9.31 27.59
C ILE A 524 4.36 8.74 26.22
N ALA A 525 3.55 9.47 25.44
CA ALA A 525 3.17 9.01 24.12
C ALA A 525 4.39 8.86 23.19
N PHE A 526 5.31 9.82 23.21
CA PHE A 526 6.52 9.79 22.38
C PHE A 526 7.43 8.60 22.73
N ILE A 527 7.78 8.45 24.02
CA ILE A 527 8.63 7.35 24.50
C ILE A 527 8.00 6.01 24.12
N PHE A 528 6.70 5.84 24.38
CA PHE A 528 6.02 4.57 24.18
C PHE A 528 5.85 4.21 22.70
N SER A 529 5.45 5.17 21.85
CA SER A 529 5.21 4.93 20.42
C SER A 529 6.48 4.83 19.57
N THR A 530 7.59 5.38 20.05
CA THR A 530 8.82 5.53 19.23
C THR A 530 10.02 4.84 19.86
N LEU A 531 10.40 5.18 21.10
CA LEU A 531 11.62 4.66 21.71
C LEU A 531 11.48 3.23 22.20
N ILE A 532 10.36 2.94 22.87
CA ILE A 532 10.11 1.64 23.53
C ILE A 532 9.29 0.70 22.64
N PHE A 533 8.54 1.22 21.66
CA PHE A 533 7.70 0.44 20.75
C PHE A 533 8.42 -0.77 20.13
N HIS A 534 9.63 -0.55 19.58
CA HIS A 534 10.43 -1.63 19.00
C HIS A 534 10.93 -2.64 20.05
N GLY A 535 11.12 -2.20 21.30
CA GLY A 535 11.45 -3.06 22.44
C GLY A 535 10.25 -3.87 22.95
N LEU A 536 9.01 -3.47 22.69
CA LEU A 536 7.81 -4.16 23.19
C LEU A 536 7.19 -5.14 22.20
N ARG A 537 7.36 -4.92 20.89
CA ARG A 537 6.73 -5.79 19.89
C ARG A 537 7.55 -7.08 19.64
N PRO A 538 6.93 -8.15 19.14
CA PRO A 538 7.61 -9.37 18.69
C PRO A 538 8.78 -9.10 17.74
N GLY A 539 9.80 -9.96 17.79
CA GLY A 539 10.91 -9.94 16.87
C GLY A 539 10.56 -10.49 15.48
N GLY A 540 11.39 -10.17 14.49
CA GLY A 540 11.24 -10.74 13.15
C GLY A 540 11.92 -9.94 12.04
N GLY A 541 11.51 -10.23 10.80
CA GLY A 541 12.08 -9.65 9.59
C GLY A 541 13.18 -10.53 9.00
N ILE A 542 14.13 -9.95 8.26
CA ILE A 542 15.20 -10.69 7.58
C ILE A 542 16.35 -11.06 8.53
N ASN A 543 16.03 -11.78 9.61
CA ASN A 543 17.00 -12.25 10.59
C ASN A 543 16.58 -13.60 11.19
N ILE A 544 17.39 -14.12 12.12
CA ILE A 544 17.14 -15.42 12.78
C ILE A 544 15.82 -15.44 13.58
N LEU A 545 15.30 -14.27 13.99
CA LEU A 545 14.07 -14.14 14.75
C LEU A 545 12.81 -14.23 13.88
N ASN A 546 12.95 -14.34 12.55
CA ASN A 546 11.80 -14.58 11.69
C ASN A 546 11.04 -15.86 12.06
N VAL A 547 11.72 -16.84 12.67
CA VAL A 547 11.10 -18.07 13.19
C VAL A 547 9.99 -17.79 14.21
N LEU A 548 10.06 -16.67 14.92
CA LEU A 548 9.08 -16.31 15.94
C LEU A 548 7.70 -16.04 15.34
N TRP A 549 7.58 -15.73 14.05
CA TRP A 549 6.29 -15.56 13.36
C TRP A 549 5.48 -16.87 13.25
N ASN A 550 6.11 -18.02 13.52
CA ASN A 550 5.44 -19.32 13.60
C ASN A 550 4.92 -19.64 15.02
N ILE A 551 5.28 -18.83 16.02
CA ILE A 551 4.86 -19.00 17.41
C ILE A 551 3.57 -18.22 17.63
N LYS A 552 2.46 -18.93 17.88
CA LYS A 552 1.13 -18.33 18.15
C LYS A 552 1.03 -17.67 19.53
N ASP A 553 1.82 -18.12 20.51
CA ASP A 553 1.86 -17.50 21.84
C ASP A 553 2.64 -16.18 21.80
N LEU A 554 1.91 -15.07 21.91
CA LEU A 554 2.46 -13.72 21.86
C LEU A 554 3.36 -13.40 23.07
N HIS A 555 3.03 -13.88 24.27
CA HIS A 555 3.81 -13.61 25.47
C HIS A 555 5.17 -14.29 25.37
N PHE A 556 5.17 -15.57 25.03
CA PHE A 556 6.41 -16.31 24.82
C PHE A 556 7.26 -15.70 23.69
N ASN A 557 6.63 -15.29 22.58
CA ASN A 557 7.31 -14.61 21.49
C ASN A 557 8.00 -13.31 21.96
N ILE A 558 7.30 -12.47 22.73
CA ILE A 558 7.86 -11.23 23.28
C ILE A 558 9.05 -11.53 24.20
N GLU A 559 8.94 -12.52 25.09
CA GLU A 559 10.02 -12.91 26.01
C GLU A 559 11.27 -13.38 25.27
N VAL A 560 11.12 -14.30 24.31
CA VAL A 560 12.23 -14.78 23.47
C VAL A 560 12.87 -13.62 22.71
N SER A 561 12.05 -12.71 22.18
CA SER A 561 12.53 -11.53 21.47
C SER A 561 13.31 -10.56 22.38
N ASN A 562 12.95 -10.47 23.67
CA ASN A 562 13.67 -9.65 24.64
C ASN A 562 15.02 -10.27 24.99
N ILE A 563 15.09 -11.59 25.15
CA ILE A 563 16.37 -12.32 25.32
C ILE A 563 17.28 -12.08 24.11
N ALA A 564 16.74 -12.23 22.89
CA ALA A 564 17.49 -11.96 21.67
C ALA A 564 17.99 -10.50 21.58
N THR A 565 17.18 -9.55 22.06
CA THR A 565 17.58 -8.13 22.14
C THR A 565 18.77 -7.94 23.09
N ALA A 566 18.74 -8.58 24.26
CA ALA A 566 19.87 -8.52 25.20
C ALA A 566 21.15 -9.10 24.59
N ILE A 567 21.05 -10.25 23.90
CA ILE A 567 22.17 -10.87 23.17
C ILE A 567 22.70 -9.91 22.10
N SER A 568 21.81 -9.28 21.34
CA SER A 568 22.16 -8.31 20.29
C SER A 568 22.92 -7.10 20.85
N ILE A 569 22.48 -6.55 21.99
CA ILE A 569 23.17 -5.45 22.67
C ILE A 569 24.57 -5.89 23.10
N VAL A 570 24.70 -7.05 23.75
CA VAL A 570 26.00 -7.56 24.20
C VAL A 570 26.94 -7.80 23.01
N ALA A 571 26.47 -8.43 21.94
CA ALA A 571 27.26 -8.68 20.73
C ALA A 571 27.69 -7.37 20.05
N THR A 572 26.78 -6.40 19.96
CA THR A 572 27.07 -5.08 19.37
C THR A 572 28.10 -4.31 20.19
N LEU A 573 27.98 -4.35 21.53
CA LEU A 573 28.96 -3.74 22.44
C LEU A 573 30.32 -4.42 22.33
N PHE A 574 30.35 -5.76 22.31
CA PHE A 574 31.57 -6.53 22.15
C PHE A 574 32.30 -6.17 20.85
N VAL A 575 31.59 -6.15 19.71
CA VAL A 575 32.21 -5.79 18.43
C VAL A 575 32.58 -4.31 18.35
N SER A 576 31.80 -3.43 18.99
CA SER A 576 32.18 -2.03 19.14
C SER A 576 33.51 -1.87 19.87
N ILE A 577 33.65 -2.50 21.04
CA ILE A 577 34.88 -2.50 21.82
C ILE A 577 36.02 -3.13 21.02
N TYR A 578 35.79 -4.26 20.36
CA TYR A 578 36.79 -4.92 19.51
C TYR A 578 37.30 -3.99 18.40
N THR A 579 36.40 -3.33 17.66
CA THR A 579 36.78 -2.42 16.56
C THR A 579 37.58 -1.22 17.07
N ILE A 580 37.24 -0.72 18.27
CA ILE A 580 37.96 0.36 18.96
C ILE A 580 39.37 -0.11 19.38
N MET A 581 39.48 -1.24 20.07
CA MET A 581 40.75 -1.82 20.51
C MET A 581 41.68 -2.12 19.35
N ARG A 582 41.14 -2.60 18.23
CA ARG A 582 41.88 -2.88 16.99
C ARG A 582 42.12 -1.64 16.13
N ARG A 583 41.65 -0.46 16.56
CA ARG A 583 41.79 0.82 15.84
C ARG A 583 41.35 0.70 14.37
N MET A 584 40.26 -0.04 14.14
CA MET A 584 39.76 -0.27 12.79
C MET A 584 39.44 1.05 12.08
N ASN A 585 39.57 1.05 10.75
CA ASN A 585 39.09 2.15 9.92
C ASN A 585 37.59 2.38 10.18
N LEU A 586 37.18 3.65 10.21
CA LEU A 586 35.82 4.05 10.61
C LEU A 586 34.76 3.38 9.76
N GLU A 587 34.94 3.36 8.44
CA GLU A 587 33.98 2.75 7.52
C GLU A 587 33.83 1.26 7.79
N LYS A 588 34.95 0.53 7.97
CA LYS A 588 34.92 -0.89 8.33
C LYS A 588 34.24 -1.12 9.68
N ALA A 589 34.54 -0.31 10.68
CA ALA A 589 33.91 -0.41 12.00
C ALA A 589 32.39 -0.20 11.91
N MET A 590 31.95 0.86 11.21
CA MET A 590 30.53 1.15 10.99
C MET A 590 29.83 0.00 10.27
N ILE A 591 30.45 -0.59 9.24
CA ILE A 591 29.88 -1.73 8.52
C ILE A 591 29.76 -2.94 9.43
N SER A 592 30.85 -3.38 10.07
CA SER A 592 30.83 -4.58 10.93
C SER A 592 29.77 -4.49 12.02
N ILE A 593 29.63 -3.32 12.65
CA ILE A 593 28.68 -3.10 13.73
C ILE A 593 27.25 -2.98 13.22
N SER A 594 27.02 -2.30 12.09
CA SER A 594 25.69 -2.24 11.47
C SER A 594 25.23 -3.63 11.05
N VAL A 595 26.14 -4.42 10.51
CA VAL A 595 25.89 -5.79 10.06
C VAL A 595 25.50 -6.68 11.24
N ILE A 596 26.20 -6.61 12.38
CA ILE A 596 25.82 -7.34 13.60
C ILE A 596 24.49 -6.84 14.17
N GLY A 597 24.30 -5.52 14.19
CA GLY A 597 23.06 -4.91 14.68
C GLY A 597 21.83 -5.34 13.87
N ILE A 598 21.97 -5.47 12.54
CA ILE A 598 20.93 -6.04 11.67
C ILE A 598 20.84 -7.56 11.87
N LEU A 599 21.96 -8.26 12.12
CA LEU A 599 22.01 -9.71 12.31
C LEU A 599 21.18 -10.20 13.49
N LEU A 600 21.40 -9.54 14.61
CA LEU A 600 20.86 -9.93 15.90
C LEU A 600 19.75 -8.97 16.35
N GLY A 601 19.53 -7.89 15.61
CA GLY A 601 18.51 -6.91 15.91
C GLY A 601 17.15 -7.57 16.10
N LYS A 602 16.39 -7.11 17.10
CA LYS A 602 15.06 -7.64 17.39
C LYS A 602 14.20 -7.68 16.12
N ILE A 603 14.26 -6.58 15.36
CA ILE A 603 13.45 -6.40 14.17
C ILE A 603 14.30 -5.80 13.07
N THR A 604 14.40 -6.54 11.98
CA THR A 604 15.24 -6.18 10.86
C THR A 604 14.38 -6.17 9.60
N ASN A 605 13.98 -4.98 9.17
CA ASN A 605 13.26 -4.88 7.91
C ASN A 605 14.26 -4.94 6.74
N GLU A 606 13.78 -5.35 5.58
CA GLU A 606 14.56 -5.54 4.36
C GLU A 606 15.26 -4.26 3.94
N GLN A 607 14.56 -3.13 4.04
CA GLN A 607 15.08 -1.81 3.69
C GLN A 607 16.31 -1.38 4.50
N TYR A 608 16.57 -2.00 5.67
CA TYR A 608 17.71 -1.63 6.52
C TYR A 608 19.07 -1.99 5.90
N LEU A 609 19.09 -2.88 4.90
CA LEU A 609 20.33 -3.12 4.14
C LEU A 609 20.76 -1.88 3.36
N LEU A 610 19.85 -0.96 2.99
CA LEU A 610 20.18 0.13 2.06
C LEU A 610 21.30 1.07 2.56
N PRO A 611 21.35 1.49 3.84
CA PRO A 611 22.50 2.21 4.37
C PRO A 611 23.78 1.37 4.44
N ILE A 612 23.70 0.09 4.83
CA ILE A 612 24.87 -0.79 4.87
C ILE A 612 25.43 -1.02 3.47
N TYR A 613 24.56 -1.26 2.48
CA TYR A 613 24.91 -1.41 1.08
C TYR A 613 25.69 -0.18 0.59
N THR A 614 25.23 1.02 0.95
CA THR A 614 25.91 2.27 0.61
C THR A 614 27.28 2.38 1.29
N LEU A 615 27.37 2.00 2.57
CA LEU A 615 28.64 1.98 3.31
C LEU A 615 29.62 0.96 2.70
N LEU A 616 29.16 -0.26 2.37
CA LEU A 616 29.97 -1.30 1.71
C LEU A 616 30.57 -0.79 0.40
N LEU A 617 29.74 -0.18 -0.45
CA LEU A 617 30.18 0.46 -1.69
C LEU A 617 31.18 1.60 -1.47
N SER A 618 31.05 2.34 -0.37
CA SER A 618 31.96 3.43 -0.02
C SER A 618 33.30 2.95 0.56
N SER A 619 33.32 1.79 1.21
CA SER A 619 34.43 1.39 2.09
C SER A 619 35.59 0.71 1.38
N THR A 620 35.39 0.09 0.21
CA THR A 620 36.46 -0.72 -0.40
C THR A 620 36.45 -0.64 -1.93
N GLN A 621 37.66 -0.50 -2.50
CA GLN A 621 37.91 -0.68 -3.93
C GLN A 621 38.09 -2.16 -4.31
N GLN A 622 37.91 -3.07 -3.34
CA GLN A 622 38.23 -4.48 -3.52
C GLN A 622 37.11 -5.18 -4.32
N PRO A 623 37.44 -5.82 -5.46
CA PRO A 623 36.44 -6.45 -6.32
C PRO A 623 35.56 -7.48 -5.62
N TYR A 624 36.12 -8.25 -4.69
CA TYR A 624 35.39 -9.30 -3.97
C TYR A 624 34.31 -8.73 -3.04
N ILE A 625 34.50 -7.53 -2.47
CA ILE A 625 33.46 -6.88 -1.66
C ILE A 625 32.34 -6.37 -2.57
N HIS A 626 32.65 -5.86 -3.75
CA HIS A 626 31.61 -5.49 -4.72
C HIS A 626 30.78 -6.71 -5.17
N GLU A 627 31.41 -7.85 -5.42
CA GLU A 627 30.69 -9.09 -5.74
C GLU A 627 29.80 -9.54 -4.58
N PHE A 628 30.35 -9.58 -3.37
CA PHE A 628 29.60 -9.90 -2.16
C PHE A 628 28.42 -8.95 -1.97
N THR A 629 28.64 -7.64 -2.12
CA THR A 629 27.61 -6.61 -1.97
C THR A 629 26.47 -6.81 -2.98
N ARG A 630 26.78 -7.28 -4.20
CA ARG A 630 25.76 -7.64 -5.20
C ARG A 630 24.96 -8.87 -4.79
N LYS A 631 25.62 -9.94 -4.32
CA LYS A 631 24.96 -11.16 -3.84
C LYS A 631 24.02 -10.85 -2.68
N LEU A 632 24.51 -10.09 -1.70
CA LEU A 632 23.72 -9.63 -0.56
C LEU A 632 22.49 -8.81 -1.00
N SER A 633 22.67 -7.86 -1.92
CA SER A 633 21.54 -7.06 -2.42
C SER A 633 20.50 -7.89 -3.19
N LEU A 634 20.95 -8.91 -3.93
CA LEU A 634 20.04 -9.81 -4.65
C LEU A 634 19.26 -10.69 -3.68
N GLY A 635 19.92 -11.22 -2.64
CA GLY A 635 19.27 -11.99 -1.59
C GLY A 635 18.18 -11.18 -0.89
N TYR A 636 18.49 -9.94 -0.50
CA TYR A 636 17.51 -9.04 0.11
C TYR A 636 16.37 -8.67 -0.83
N LEU A 637 16.64 -8.47 -2.12
CA LEU A 637 15.58 -8.24 -3.10
C LEU A 637 14.65 -9.44 -3.24
N ILE A 638 15.20 -10.66 -3.30
CA ILE A 638 14.41 -11.89 -3.37
C ILE A 638 13.57 -12.04 -2.11
N PHE A 639 14.17 -11.88 -0.93
CA PHE A 639 13.44 -11.94 0.34
C PHE A 639 12.32 -10.90 0.36
N ALA A 640 12.64 -9.65 0.01
CA ALA A 640 11.68 -8.56 -0.05
C ALA A 640 10.50 -8.85 -0.99
N LEU A 641 10.76 -9.35 -2.21
CA LEU A 641 9.72 -9.69 -3.17
C LEU A 641 8.79 -10.81 -2.65
N LEU A 642 9.35 -11.77 -1.93
CA LEU A 642 8.58 -12.86 -1.32
C LEU A 642 7.80 -12.38 -0.08
N ASN A 643 8.40 -11.54 0.76
CA ASN A 643 7.80 -11.08 2.01
C ASN A 643 6.74 -10.00 1.81
N THR A 644 6.97 -9.06 0.88
CA THR A 644 6.01 -7.98 0.59
C THR A 644 4.75 -8.45 -0.13
N ARG A 645 4.62 -9.74 -0.46
CA ARG A 645 3.47 -10.36 -1.15
C ARG A 645 2.99 -9.46 -2.29
N GLY A 646 3.70 -9.49 -3.43
CA GLY A 646 3.75 -8.48 -4.51
C GLY A 646 2.49 -7.70 -4.94
N VAL A 647 1.29 -8.20 -4.60
CA VAL A 647 0.04 -7.43 -4.56
C VAL A 647 0.20 -6.08 -3.86
N TYR A 648 0.85 -6.02 -2.69
CA TYR A 648 1.01 -4.77 -1.94
C TYR A 648 1.75 -3.69 -2.73
N LEU A 649 2.61 -4.09 -3.67
CA LEU A 649 3.43 -3.20 -4.51
C LEU A 649 2.74 -2.78 -5.81
N CYS A 650 1.88 -3.64 -6.36
CA CYS A 650 1.33 -3.47 -7.70
C CYS A 650 -0.08 -2.87 -7.72
N PHE A 651 -0.71 -2.62 -6.57
CA PHE A 651 -2.06 -2.06 -6.51
C PHE A 651 -2.33 -0.82 -7.38
N PRO A 652 -1.42 0.17 -7.51
CA PRO A 652 -1.66 1.30 -8.41
C PRO A 652 -1.74 0.88 -9.88
N ILE A 653 -1.04 -0.19 -10.29
CA ILE A 653 -1.20 -0.79 -11.63
C ILE A 653 -2.55 -1.51 -11.73
N LEU A 654 -2.96 -2.23 -10.69
CA LEU A 654 -4.26 -2.92 -10.64
C LEU A 654 -5.43 -1.93 -10.79
N ALA A 655 -5.30 -0.70 -10.29
CA ALA A 655 -6.29 0.36 -10.45
C ALA A 655 -6.49 0.85 -11.89
N LEU A 656 -5.58 0.51 -12.82
CA LEU A 656 -5.73 0.77 -14.26
C LEU A 656 -6.61 -0.28 -14.96
N ILE A 657 -6.82 -1.44 -14.33
CA ILE A 657 -7.35 -2.64 -14.98
C ILE A 657 -8.87 -2.83 -14.77
N GLY A 658 -9.53 -1.96 -13.97
CA GLY A 658 -10.99 -1.89 -13.83
C GLY A 658 -11.56 -2.51 -12.54
N ARG A 659 -12.80 -2.14 -12.16
CA ARG A 659 -13.47 -2.53 -10.88
C ARG A 659 -13.80 -4.01 -10.79
N THR A 660 -13.91 -4.71 -11.90
CA THR A 660 -14.32 -6.12 -11.89
C THR A 660 -13.15 -7.04 -11.60
N PHE A 661 -11.95 -6.66 -12.07
CA PHE A 661 -10.69 -7.31 -11.72
C PHE A 661 -10.36 -7.20 -10.23
N GLU A 662 -10.70 -6.07 -9.63
CA GLU A 662 -10.58 -5.76 -8.22
C GLU A 662 -11.23 -6.83 -7.32
N TYR A 663 -12.46 -7.27 -7.64
CA TYR A 663 -13.18 -8.26 -6.85
C TYR A 663 -12.53 -9.64 -6.89
N ASN A 664 -12.12 -10.10 -8.07
CA ASN A 664 -11.48 -11.41 -8.22
C ASN A 664 -10.10 -11.45 -7.56
N ILE A 665 -9.33 -10.36 -7.65
CA ILE A 665 -8.08 -10.24 -6.89
C ILE A 665 -8.36 -10.19 -5.40
N ARG A 666 -9.37 -9.45 -4.94
CA ARG A 666 -9.77 -9.42 -3.51
C ARG A 666 -10.04 -10.83 -3.02
N GLU A 667 -10.77 -11.66 -3.78
CA GLU A 667 -11.02 -13.04 -3.38
C GLU A 667 -9.81 -13.95 -3.46
N LEU A 668 -9.01 -13.85 -4.52
CA LEU A 668 -7.77 -14.62 -4.61
C LEU A 668 -6.83 -14.28 -3.46
N ILE A 669 -6.67 -12.99 -3.17
CA ILE A 669 -5.91 -12.50 -2.01
C ILE A 669 -6.52 -13.02 -0.72
N ARG A 670 -7.83 -12.90 -0.54
CA ARG A 670 -8.52 -13.35 0.67
C ARG A 670 -8.33 -14.85 0.88
N GLN A 671 -8.46 -15.66 -0.17
CA GLN A 671 -8.24 -17.10 -0.15
C GLN A 671 -6.77 -17.46 0.13
N LEU A 672 -5.82 -16.77 -0.50
CA LEU A 672 -4.39 -16.97 -0.23
C LEU A 672 -4.02 -16.56 1.20
N PHE A 673 -4.63 -15.51 1.73
CA PHE A 673 -4.34 -14.99 3.08
C PHE A 673 -5.10 -15.70 4.19
N SER A 674 -6.27 -16.27 3.92
CA SER A 674 -7.00 -17.10 4.87
C SER A 674 -6.48 -18.54 4.94
N ASN A 675 -5.67 -18.96 3.96
CA ASN A 675 -5.07 -20.28 3.96
C ASN A 675 -3.87 -20.33 4.94
N GLU A 676 -4.11 -20.91 6.12
CA GLU A 676 -3.07 -21.10 7.14
C GLU A 676 -1.84 -21.84 6.59
N SER A 677 -2.03 -22.84 5.72
CA SER A 677 -0.92 -23.59 5.12
C SER A 677 -0.02 -22.70 4.26
N TYR A 678 -0.62 -21.79 3.48
CA TYR A 678 0.15 -20.81 2.70
C TYR A 678 0.95 -19.89 3.63
N TYR A 679 0.35 -19.40 4.71
CA TYR A 679 1.03 -18.57 5.71
C TYR A 679 2.23 -19.30 6.32
N TYR A 680 2.07 -20.55 6.75
CA TYR A 680 3.15 -21.36 7.33
C TYR A 680 4.26 -21.69 6.31
N ILE A 681 3.90 -22.10 5.09
CA ILE A 681 4.89 -22.41 4.04
C ILE A 681 5.68 -21.15 3.69
N SER A 682 5.00 -20.01 3.49
CA SER A 682 5.65 -18.73 3.19
C SER A 682 6.63 -18.34 4.29
N ASN A 683 6.24 -18.41 5.57
CA ASN A 683 7.12 -18.05 6.68
C ASN A 683 8.30 -19.01 6.83
N THR A 684 8.11 -20.31 6.60
CA THR A 684 9.21 -21.29 6.60
C THR A 684 10.18 -21.03 5.46
N VAL A 685 9.70 -20.78 4.25
CA VAL A 685 10.54 -20.41 3.10
C VAL A 685 11.31 -19.12 3.38
N LEU A 686 10.64 -18.10 3.92
CA LEU A 686 11.29 -16.85 4.32
C LEU A 686 12.31 -17.06 5.42
N PHE A 687 12.04 -17.93 6.40
CA PHE A 687 13.01 -18.28 7.43
C PHE A 687 14.24 -18.98 6.83
N ILE A 688 14.07 -19.98 5.98
CA ILE A 688 15.20 -20.69 5.32
C ILE A 688 16.02 -19.71 4.48
N LEU A 689 15.36 -18.86 3.69
CA LEU A 689 16.03 -17.82 2.91
C LEU A 689 16.73 -16.82 3.81
N GLY A 690 16.08 -16.36 4.88
CA GLY A 690 16.66 -15.50 5.90
C GLY A 690 17.92 -16.12 6.48
N VAL A 691 17.86 -17.33 7.03
CA VAL A 691 19.04 -18.01 7.61
C VAL A 691 20.14 -18.22 6.57
N LYS A 692 19.82 -18.73 5.38
CA LYS A 692 20.81 -19.00 4.34
C LYS A 692 21.48 -17.72 3.84
N LEU A 693 20.69 -16.74 3.40
CA LEU A 693 21.19 -15.49 2.84
C LEU A 693 21.88 -14.65 3.89
N PHE A 694 21.40 -14.72 5.13
CA PHE A 694 21.81 -13.78 6.16
C PHE A 694 22.85 -14.37 7.08
N ALA A 695 22.59 -15.47 7.79
CA ALA A 695 23.55 -15.99 8.75
C ALA A 695 24.87 -16.38 8.06
N ILE A 696 24.80 -17.07 6.93
CA ILE A 696 26.03 -17.56 6.25
C ILE A 696 26.77 -16.40 5.59
N GLU A 697 26.13 -15.62 4.72
CA GLU A 697 26.84 -14.56 4.00
C GLU A 697 27.30 -13.43 4.93
N VAL A 698 26.51 -13.06 5.95
CA VAL A 698 26.94 -12.05 6.93
C VAL A 698 28.08 -12.54 7.79
N LEU A 699 28.04 -13.79 8.28
CA LEU A 699 29.17 -14.31 9.05
C LEU A 699 30.43 -14.33 8.18
N LEU A 700 30.34 -14.75 6.92
CA LEU A 700 31.46 -14.67 5.97
C LEU A 700 31.95 -13.23 5.79
N LEU A 701 31.05 -12.25 5.66
CA LEU A 701 31.43 -10.83 5.60
C LEU A 701 32.15 -10.38 6.87
N LEU A 702 31.67 -10.76 8.06
CA LEU A 702 32.31 -10.43 9.32
C LEU A 702 33.70 -11.08 9.40
N PHE A 703 33.86 -12.33 8.95
CA PHE A 703 35.18 -12.97 8.83
C PHE A 703 36.11 -12.21 7.87
N ILE A 704 35.58 -11.64 6.78
CA ILE A 704 36.33 -10.81 5.83
C ILE A 704 36.67 -9.42 6.38
N LEU A 705 35.79 -8.83 7.21
CA LEU A 705 35.95 -7.47 7.74
C LEU A 705 36.76 -7.41 9.05
N LEU A 706 36.69 -8.46 9.87
CA LEU A 706 37.38 -8.59 11.16
C LEU A 706 38.81 -9.22 11.13
N PRO A 707 39.52 -9.48 10.00
CA PRO A 707 40.83 -10.09 10.06
C PRO A 707 41.86 -9.31 10.88
N TYR A 708 42.66 -10.11 11.56
CA TYR A 708 43.77 -9.80 12.46
C TYR A 708 44.93 -9.09 11.71
N ASN A 709 45.59 -8.17 12.39
CA ASN A 709 46.70 -7.35 11.87
C ASN A 709 47.74 -8.12 11.02
N ASN A 710 48.07 -7.52 9.86
CA ASN A 710 49.39 -7.37 9.25
C ASN A 710 50.26 -8.56 8.78
N SER A 711 49.78 -9.81 8.75
CA SER A 711 50.49 -10.82 7.94
C SER A 711 49.89 -10.86 6.53
N SER A 712 50.73 -10.65 5.51
CA SER A 712 50.42 -10.73 4.08
C SER A 712 49.94 -12.11 3.60
N THR A 713 49.70 -13.05 4.51
CA THR A 713 49.20 -14.39 4.22
C THR A 713 47.68 -14.40 4.30
N LEU A 714 47.04 -14.02 3.19
CA LEU A 714 45.64 -14.38 2.94
C LEU A 714 45.51 -15.92 3.08
N PRO A 715 44.46 -16.48 3.70
CA PRO A 715 44.26 -17.93 3.73
C PRO A 715 44.27 -18.51 2.29
N ARG A 716 45.21 -19.43 2.02
CA ARG A 716 45.40 -20.13 0.73
C ARG A 716 44.15 -20.83 0.18
N PHE A 717 43.08 -20.93 0.96
CA PHE A 717 41.82 -21.58 0.60
C PHE A 717 41.08 -20.93 -0.59
N LEU A 718 41.37 -19.67 -0.95
CA LEU A 718 40.74 -19.02 -2.12
C LEU A 718 41.59 -19.04 -3.40
N ASN A 719 42.84 -19.53 -3.35
CA ASN A 719 43.73 -19.54 -4.52
C ASN A 719 43.88 -20.93 -5.18
N ASN A 720 43.21 -21.96 -4.67
CA ASN A 720 43.44 -23.35 -5.14
C ASN A 720 42.53 -23.82 -6.27
N GLU A 721 41.72 -22.96 -6.91
CA GLU A 721 40.81 -23.43 -7.97
C GLU A 721 41.35 -23.35 -9.41
N ASN A 722 42.53 -22.79 -9.72
CA ASN A 722 43.01 -22.74 -11.11
C ASN A 722 44.54 -22.74 -11.28
N SER A 723 45.23 -23.74 -10.73
CA SER A 723 46.57 -24.11 -11.23
C SER A 723 46.61 -25.58 -11.62
N ILE A 724 45.74 -25.95 -12.57
CA ILE A 724 46.06 -27.07 -13.47
C ILE A 724 47.08 -26.47 -14.44
N SER A 725 48.36 -26.66 -14.16
CA SER A 725 49.42 -26.52 -15.14
C SER A 725 49.13 -27.52 -16.26
N ILE A 726 48.66 -27.02 -17.40
CA ILE A 726 48.77 -27.77 -18.65
C ILE A 726 50.24 -27.68 -19.02
N ASP A 727 51.01 -28.68 -18.58
CA ASP A 727 52.32 -28.95 -19.14
C ASP A 727 52.11 -29.26 -20.63
N LYS A 728 52.64 -28.37 -21.47
CA LYS A 728 52.88 -28.67 -22.87
C LYS A 728 54.05 -29.64 -22.92
N GLU A 729 53.76 -30.92 -23.07
CA GLU A 729 54.74 -31.87 -23.59
C GLU A 729 55.00 -31.56 -25.06
N GLU A 730 56.21 -31.10 -25.35
CA GLU A 730 56.89 -31.33 -26.62
C GLU A 730 57.30 -32.82 -26.66
N ASN A 731 56.78 -33.59 -27.63
CA ASN A 731 57.48 -34.63 -28.41
C ASN A 731 56.49 -35.60 -29.09
N CYS A 732 56.15 -35.32 -30.35
CA CYS A 732 56.07 -36.23 -31.52
C CYS A 732 55.41 -35.51 -32.69
#